data_AF-A0A954F0C6-F1
#
_entry.id   AF-A0A954F0C6-F1
#
_cell.length_a   1.000
_cell.length_b   1.000
_cell.length_c   1.000
_cell.angle_alpha   90.00
_cell.angle_beta   90.00
_cell.angle_gamma   90.00
#
_symmetry.space_group_name_H-M   'P 1'
#
loop_
_entity.id
_entity.type
_entity.pdbx_description
1 polymer ?
#
loop_
_entity_poly.entity_id
_entity_poly.type
_entity_poly.pdbx_seq_one_letter_code
_entity_poly.pdbx_strand_id
1 'polypeptide(L)'
;MFRSPVSTGLFRGSVRRSVSTRWTFAWACIALVSFVTTAAAQLPQTRLYAISPPGARTGTEIELRILAGDDLEEVNQLAFSHPGITAFPKTTEKDGQQVPIPNVFLVKVDPSVPSGIYECRAGGLWGFSNPRRFVVGTLTEKTEETDNGDPVKAKPLELDTVVNGQMEAGTDLDWFQFSGTKGQRIVFDVWAERIDSKLNAVLSIYDSEGRRRLATSRNVKGDDPVLVFEVPADGQYLLLLHDMTYKNGNEYVYRLLTSTRPYLEYSLPPAGQAGTTSEFTLFGYNLPGGEPADTELRGVSLEKLSLFIAVPPNADTLTPDNRIAASSAGTDAFSFRLNHNGVDSNPLLIGIAESPVVVEQEPNNEGGQAQTITVPTEVGAQFSTVEDVDNFRFEAEAGQMISIDVVAERLGRATDPILYVYQVKKKDDGTEDLRQLTVQDDNTTQFQQNVFETKTDDPSFQLDIPETGTYQVTLRDRYWESRGHASLLYRLNLRRRTPDFRLAVTPSAPTAGQTWPTGLRQGDNFPMTVYAFRRDGFEGSITVSAQNLPQGIQCPEVVIPEKANSATLVATAAQDASPGLYAFRVQGTATTMNPEAVKAVVNKQKAIDDGSKPVADLQKAVDQAKQALDKAQAEHDAAAKAAADAPDNKGLTDQAAQSKQALDQAAAKYQEAQQKLDAQKQTIANLTNELELARQAETSSKRTLTRQARAATVVWSFAGNQPAIVRLADRVAVTVMAEPAPFQIVTDVHRIEANQSRQILIPVKLEKREFDEKVALNVQDMPKNSNIDFPNSAIEKGQAENVLRMFVKDNAPPGTYTLWLKSQGQVAYRRNPAKAERLKKVHEEKKAIADAAKATQTEATNKKNEAVNALNQANQMAQQAQATLTQKQQAMATAKQQVEQATKEAAQATEKLAAEEKTLATATKDKADAEAKHKTAAEQLAAAEAKVQASQKAVEEAKAAVAAAEQSAKQAEEAATAQPENEDLKKAAADAQTAVTNAQQKQQEADAALAELTKTRDAMKTATDQAKAELDKAVTSLADAQKAKDAAVQAKQTADQKQAAQQKALSEAEAAIKAAEQDLAKKQADAKVAEQAKVAAEAAEKEAQAVATNAENVRKAAETEATNAEKAAAPKNINFTPPSTPIVVVVKPAPVKLAATVPDGGNLKQGGQLQVKVQATRQLGSTGPVKLTLPLPPGTTGLTADTPEIPSDQTEGTITITAAADAPEGAVNNLVIRGTMQHDGEAQVDIPVTVKVVK
;
A
#
# COMPACT_ATOMS: atom_id res chain seq x y z
N MET A 1 19.90 -17.38 51.86
CA MET A 1 19.57 -17.96 53.19
C MET A 1 18.11 -18.42 53.13
N PHE A 2 17.77 -19.65 53.54
CA PHE A 2 17.10 -19.98 54.82
C PHE A 2 15.88 -19.08 55.14
N ARG A 3 14.67 -19.59 55.42
CA ARG A 3 14.19 -20.99 55.54
C ARG A 3 12.64 -21.07 55.47
N SER A 4 12.08 -22.16 54.95
CA SER A 4 10.69 -22.62 55.24
C SER A 4 10.70 -23.51 56.52
N PRO A 5 9.58 -23.98 57.14
CA PRO A 5 8.88 -25.17 56.61
C PRO A 5 7.39 -25.47 57.05
N VAL A 6 6.60 -26.09 56.15
CA VAL A 6 5.79 -27.36 56.33
C VAL A 6 4.65 -27.42 57.41
N SER A 7 3.49 -28.09 57.25
CA SER A 7 2.99 -29.20 56.39
C SER A 7 1.52 -28.93 55.92
N THR A 8 0.69 -29.79 55.27
CA THR A 8 0.67 -31.24 54.92
C THR A 8 0.05 -31.40 53.49
N GLY A 9 -0.54 -32.48 52.91
CA GLY A 9 -0.97 -33.85 53.30
C GLY A 9 -2.51 -34.03 53.20
N LEU A 10 -3.12 -35.10 52.65
CA LEU A 10 -2.64 -36.35 52.03
C LEU A 10 -3.50 -36.78 50.80
N PHE A 11 -2.84 -37.27 49.71
CA PHE A 11 -3.27 -38.34 48.76
C PHE A 11 -4.59 -38.21 47.94
N ARG A 12 -4.85 -38.89 46.79
CA ARG A 12 -4.14 -39.87 45.90
C ARG A 12 -4.12 -39.26 44.46
N GLY A 13 -3.08 -39.39 43.62
CA GLY A 13 -2.71 -40.58 42.80
C GLY A 13 -3.24 -40.45 41.34
N SER A 14 -2.59 -40.87 40.26
CA SER A 14 -1.28 -41.53 40.05
C SER A 14 -0.85 -41.53 38.57
N VAL A 15 0.45 -41.38 38.23
CA VAL A 15 1.00 -41.49 36.85
C VAL A 15 2.36 -42.20 36.80
N ARG A 16 2.58 -43.08 35.82
CA ARG A 16 3.88 -43.58 35.30
C ARG A 16 3.75 -43.74 33.77
N ARG A 17 4.58 -43.11 32.93
CA ARG A 17 5.93 -43.51 32.47
C ARG A 17 6.03 -44.90 31.81
N SER A 18 6.20 -44.94 30.47
CA SER A 18 7.45 -45.43 29.84
C SER A 18 7.49 -45.34 28.29
N VAL A 19 8.45 -44.55 27.79
CA VAL A 19 9.40 -44.80 26.68
C VAL A 19 9.07 -45.85 25.58
N SER A 20 9.07 -45.34 24.33
CA SER A 20 9.23 -45.94 22.98
C SER A 20 9.61 -47.41 22.75
N THR A 21 9.08 -47.96 21.64
CA THR A 21 9.82 -48.74 20.61
C THR A 21 9.17 -48.49 19.23
N ARG A 22 9.93 -48.62 18.13
CA ARG A 22 9.45 -48.49 16.72
C ARG A 22 9.51 -49.84 16.01
N TRP A 23 8.62 -50.10 15.05
CA TRP A 23 8.95 -50.37 13.62
C TRP A 23 7.67 -50.53 12.76
N THR A 24 7.79 -50.11 11.50
CA THR A 24 6.85 -50.09 10.36
C THR A 24 6.00 -51.36 10.14
N PHE A 25 4.77 -51.31 9.57
CA PHE A 25 4.45 -50.87 8.19
C PHE A 25 2.95 -50.61 7.93
N ALA A 26 2.66 -49.89 6.82
CA ALA A 26 1.42 -49.88 6.01
C ALA A 26 0.09 -49.20 6.49
N TRP A 27 -0.36 -48.23 5.67
CA TRP A 27 -1.75 -47.86 5.30
C TRP A 27 -2.82 -47.56 6.38
N ALA A 28 -3.06 -46.26 6.63
CA ALA A 28 -4.41 -45.68 6.80
C ALA A 28 -4.38 -44.16 6.54
N CYS A 29 -5.43 -43.60 5.94
CA CYS A 29 -5.52 -42.15 5.69
C CYS A 29 -5.92 -41.40 6.97
N ILE A 30 -5.00 -40.61 7.54
CA ILE A 30 -5.36 -39.59 8.54
C ILE A 30 -5.74 -38.32 7.79
N ALA A 31 -7.03 -38.00 7.76
CA ALA A 31 -7.49 -36.71 7.33
C ALA A 31 -7.02 -35.66 8.35
N LEU A 32 -6.08 -34.79 7.96
CA LEU A 32 -5.94 -33.50 8.63
C LEU A 32 -7.24 -32.75 8.43
N VAL A 33 -8.07 -32.69 9.47
CA VAL A 33 -9.15 -31.71 9.58
C VAL A 33 -8.49 -30.37 9.88
N SER A 34 -7.86 -29.80 8.85
CA SER A 34 -7.56 -28.39 8.79
C SER A 34 -8.88 -27.66 8.97
N PHE A 35 -9.07 -27.04 10.15
CA PHE A 35 -10.06 -25.99 10.31
C PHE A 35 -9.62 -24.80 9.45
N VAL A 36 -9.88 -24.91 8.15
CA VAL A 36 -9.91 -23.77 7.24
C VAL A 36 -11.09 -22.95 7.71
N THR A 37 -10.82 -22.01 8.62
CA THR A 37 -11.68 -20.84 8.79
C THR A 37 -11.74 -20.17 7.43
N THR A 38 -12.82 -20.41 6.69
CA THR A 38 -13.13 -19.71 5.45
C THR A 38 -13.36 -18.26 5.81
N ALA A 39 -12.27 -17.48 5.78
CA ALA A 39 -12.33 -16.03 5.79
C ALA A 39 -13.29 -15.62 4.68
N ALA A 40 -14.50 -15.19 5.06
CA ALA A 40 -15.59 -14.94 4.14
C ALA A 40 -15.26 -13.67 3.36
N ALA A 41 -14.51 -13.84 2.27
CA ALA A 41 -14.09 -12.74 1.42
C ALA A 41 -15.33 -11.97 0.95
N GLN A 42 -15.29 -10.66 1.21
CA GLN A 42 -16.24 -9.67 0.71
C GLN A 42 -15.63 -8.96 -0.51
N LEU A 43 -16.45 -8.22 -1.26
CA LEU A 43 -15.95 -7.25 -2.23
C LEU A 43 -14.97 -6.25 -1.55
N PRO A 44 -13.88 -5.84 -2.22
CA PRO A 44 -12.93 -4.90 -1.66
C PRO A 44 -13.54 -3.51 -1.47
N GLN A 45 -13.08 -2.80 -0.43
CA GLN A 45 -13.38 -1.40 -0.16
C GLN A 45 -12.16 -0.78 0.53
N THR A 46 -11.67 0.36 0.02
CA THR A 46 -10.45 1.03 0.51
C THR A 46 -10.55 1.27 2.01
N ARG A 47 -9.59 0.80 2.81
CA ARG A 47 -9.59 0.93 4.27
C ARG A 47 -8.26 1.52 4.75
N LEU A 48 -8.33 2.57 5.55
CA LEU A 48 -7.19 3.36 5.98
C LEU A 48 -6.99 3.19 7.49
N TYR A 49 -5.83 2.68 7.88
CA TYR A 49 -5.50 2.36 9.27
C TYR A 49 -4.45 3.30 9.86
N ALA A 50 -3.53 3.87 9.09
CA ALA A 50 -2.59 4.86 9.62
C ALA A 50 -2.00 5.78 8.55
N ILE A 51 -1.67 7.00 8.99
CA ILE A 51 -1.01 8.05 8.22
C ILE A 51 0.10 8.68 9.07
N SER A 52 1.20 9.10 8.43
CA SER A 52 2.26 9.86 9.09
C SER A 52 2.86 10.94 8.16
N PRO A 53 3.10 12.17 8.65
CA PRO A 53 2.75 12.65 9.99
C PRO A 53 1.22 12.77 10.14
N PRO A 54 0.65 12.44 11.31
CA PRO A 54 -0.80 12.51 11.56
C PRO A 54 -1.30 13.95 11.85
N GLY A 55 -0.67 14.94 11.22
CA GLY A 55 -0.99 16.36 11.33
C GLY A 55 0.05 17.26 10.67
N ALA A 56 -0.20 18.58 10.67
CA ALA A 56 0.74 19.61 10.22
C ALA A 56 0.43 20.98 10.82
N ARG A 57 1.43 21.87 10.83
CA ARG A 57 1.25 23.28 11.21
C ARG A 57 0.44 24.03 10.16
N THR A 58 -0.45 24.94 10.59
CA THR A 58 -1.19 25.83 9.69
C THR A 58 -0.25 26.68 8.82
N GLY A 59 -0.58 26.83 7.54
CA GLY A 59 0.27 27.53 6.55
C GLY A 59 1.48 26.75 6.03
N THR A 60 1.58 25.43 6.26
CA THR A 60 2.71 24.61 5.81
C THR A 60 2.34 23.59 4.71
N GLU A 61 3.36 23.06 4.04
CA GLU A 61 3.27 21.93 3.11
C GLU A 61 4.22 20.82 3.60
N ILE A 62 3.73 19.59 3.63
CA ILE A 62 4.42 18.41 4.20
C ILE A 62 4.33 17.20 3.25
N GLU A 63 5.25 16.25 3.40
CA GLU A 63 5.07 14.90 2.85
C GLU A 63 4.27 14.05 3.85
N LEU A 64 3.13 13.50 3.41
CA LEU A 64 2.34 12.52 4.16
C LEU A 64 2.39 11.15 3.48
N ARG A 65 2.49 10.10 4.29
CA ARG A 65 2.51 8.69 3.88
C ARG A 65 1.31 7.95 4.47
N ILE A 66 0.69 7.08 3.68
CA ILE A 66 -0.20 6.04 4.20
C ILE A 66 0.66 4.86 4.68
N LEU A 67 0.66 4.61 5.98
CA LEU A 67 1.48 3.57 6.61
C LEU A 67 0.79 2.21 6.66
N ALA A 68 -0.53 2.21 6.90
CA ALA A 68 -1.32 0.99 7.05
C ALA A 68 -2.72 1.17 6.47
N GLY A 69 -3.24 0.09 5.88
CA GLY A 69 -4.56 0.03 5.27
C GLY A 69 -4.73 -1.26 4.47
N ASP A 70 -5.98 -1.62 4.19
CA ASP A 70 -6.34 -2.70 3.27
C ASP A 70 -6.94 -2.13 1.98
N ASP A 71 -6.90 -2.92 0.90
CA ASP A 71 -7.53 -2.56 -0.38
C ASP A 71 -7.06 -1.19 -0.93
N LEU A 72 -5.77 -0.87 -0.77
CA LEU A 72 -5.16 0.40 -1.21
C LEU A 72 -4.77 0.41 -2.71
N GLU A 73 -5.46 -0.31 -3.59
CA GLU A 73 -5.13 -0.31 -5.02
C GLU A 73 -5.42 1.03 -5.70
N GLU A 74 -4.42 1.54 -6.43
CA GLU A 74 -4.51 2.75 -7.27
C GLU A 74 -5.00 4.00 -6.49
N VAL A 75 -4.68 4.05 -5.19
CA VAL A 75 -4.87 5.23 -4.34
C VAL A 75 -4.10 6.42 -4.91
N ASN A 76 -4.84 7.46 -5.27
CA ASN A 76 -4.35 8.64 -6.01
C ASN A 76 -4.88 9.97 -5.45
N GLN A 77 -5.66 9.94 -4.37
CA GLN A 77 -6.21 11.13 -3.73
C GLN A 77 -6.25 10.97 -2.21
N LEU A 78 -6.02 12.07 -1.49
CA LEU A 78 -6.49 12.23 -0.11
C LEU A 78 -7.58 13.30 -0.10
N ALA A 79 -8.67 13.06 0.63
CA ALA A 79 -9.74 14.03 0.85
C ALA A 79 -9.81 14.39 2.34
N PHE A 80 -9.92 15.68 2.64
CA PHE A 80 -9.97 16.22 4.00
C PHE A 80 -11.34 16.81 4.33
N SER A 81 -11.72 16.83 5.61
CA SER A 81 -12.99 17.45 6.04
C SER A 81 -13.03 18.97 5.87
N HIS A 82 -11.87 19.64 5.85
CA HIS A 82 -11.78 21.09 5.62
C HIS A 82 -11.16 21.41 4.25
N PRO A 83 -11.79 22.27 3.42
CA PRO A 83 -11.33 22.53 2.04
C PRO A 83 -10.00 23.29 1.95
N GLY A 84 -9.58 23.96 3.03
CA GLY A 84 -8.25 24.57 3.14
C GLY A 84 -7.11 23.58 3.38
N ILE A 85 -7.40 22.27 3.49
CA ILE A 85 -6.39 21.21 3.52
C ILE A 85 -6.48 20.47 2.18
N THR A 86 -5.42 20.56 1.38
CA THR A 86 -5.36 20.03 0.02
C THR A 86 -4.21 19.05 -0.13
N ALA A 87 -4.32 18.08 -1.05
CA ALA A 87 -3.31 17.06 -1.21
C ALA A 87 -3.16 16.57 -2.65
N PHE A 88 -1.93 16.28 -3.04
CA PHE A 88 -1.54 15.84 -4.38
C PHE A 88 -0.57 14.65 -4.27
N PRO A 89 -0.67 13.60 -5.13
CA PRO A 89 0.32 12.52 -5.14
C PRO A 89 1.73 13.07 -5.35
N LYS A 90 2.68 12.68 -4.50
CA LYS A 90 4.08 13.05 -4.71
C LYS A 90 4.62 12.25 -5.89
N THR A 91 5.24 12.89 -6.87
CA THR A 91 5.81 12.20 -8.04
C THR A 91 7.33 12.06 -7.93
N THR A 92 7.87 11.12 -8.72
CA THR A 92 9.29 10.98 -9.01
C THR A 92 9.49 10.83 -10.51
N GLU A 93 10.63 11.26 -11.04
CA GLU A 93 10.94 11.04 -12.45
C GLU A 93 11.44 9.60 -12.68
N LYS A 94 10.88 8.93 -13.69
CA LYS A 94 11.32 7.61 -14.18
C LYS A 94 11.12 7.53 -15.69
N ASP A 95 12.13 7.10 -16.42
CA ASP A 95 12.13 7.00 -17.90
C ASP A 95 11.66 8.31 -18.61
N GLY A 96 11.95 9.47 -18.01
CA GLY A 96 11.52 10.79 -18.51
C GLY A 96 10.05 11.16 -18.24
N GLN A 97 9.34 10.39 -17.42
CA GLN A 97 7.96 10.65 -17.02
C GLN A 97 7.83 10.87 -15.50
N GLN A 98 6.90 11.74 -15.09
CA GLN A 98 6.53 11.93 -13.68
C GLN A 98 5.58 10.82 -13.26
N VAL A 99 6.04 9.92 -12.38
CA VAL A 99 5.29 8.77 -11.88
C VAL A 99 4.95 9.00 -10.39
N PRO A 100 3.68 8.84 -9.96
CA PRO A 100 3.33 8.90 -8.55
C PRO A 100 4.08 7.87 -7.70
N ILE A 101 4.63 8.32 -6.57
CA ILE A 101 5.18 7.46 -5.51
C ILE A 101 3.97 6.85 -4.77
N PRO A 102 3.78 5.52 -4.77
CA PRO A 102 2.61 4.90 -4.16
C PRO A 102 2.48 5.28 -2.67
N ASN A 103 1.27 5.59 -2.24
CA ASN A 103 0.93 5.95 -0.85
C ASN A 103 1.61 7.21 -0.29
N VAL A 104 2.26 8.05 -1.11
CA VAL A 104 2.92 9.29 -0.68
C VAL A 104 2.28 10.52 -1.34
N PHE A 105 1.98 11.53 -0.53
CA PHE A 105 1.28 12.75 -0.92
C PHE A 105 2.02 13.99 -0.41
N LEU A 106 1.96 15.09 -1.16
CA LEU A 106 2.23 16.43 -0.65
C LEU A 106 0.90 16.98 -0.13
N VAL A 107 0.85 17.31 1.17
CA VAL A 107 -0.34 17.85 1.84
C VAL A 107 -0.05 19.29 2.26
N LYS A 108 -0.92 20.21 1.83
CA LYS A 108 -0.81 21.65 2.10
C LYS A 108 -1.98 22.13 2.95
N VAL A 109 -1.67 22.79 4.06
CA VAL A 109 -2.61 23.43 4.97
C VAL A 109 -2.56 24.94 4.74
N ASP A 110 -3.67 25.55 4.35
CA ASP A 110 -3.78 27.00 4.18
C ASP A 110 -3.66 27.74 5.55
N PRO A 111 -3.05 28.94 5.63
CA PRO A 111 -2.94 29.70 6.88
C PRO A 111 -4.29 30.07 7.54
N SER A 112 -5.40 30.03 6.80
CA SER A 112 -6.75 30.27 7.33
C SER A 112 -7.38 29.06 8.01
N VAL A 113 -6.75 27.87 7.94
CA VAL A 113 -7.25 26.66 8.63
C VAL A 113 -7.00 26.81 10.15
N PRO A 114 -8.05 26.76 10.99
CA PRO A 114 -7.90 26.82 12.45
C PRO A 114 -7.11 25.62 13.03
N SER A 115 -6.58 25.80 14.23
CA SER A 115 -6.13 24.67 15.06
C SER A 115 -7.30 23.75 15.38
N GLY A 116 -7.17 22.45 15.18
CA GLY A 116 -8.28 21.50 15.30
C GLY A 116 -7.93 20.06 14.89
N ILE A 117 -8.93 19.18 14.89
CA ILE A 117 -8.82 17.82 14.34
C ILE A 117 -9.69 17.72 13.08
N TYR A 118 -9.08 17.30 11.98
CA TYR A 118 -9.75 17.06 10.71
C TYR A 118 -9.73 15.58 10.34
N GLU A 119 -10.64 15.16 9.45
CA GLU A 119 -10.66 13.80 8.91
C GLU A 119 -9.93 13.75 7.58
N CYS A 120 -9.05 12.77 7.40
CA CYS A 120 -8.39 12.41 6.15
C CYS A 120 -8.92 11.06 5.65
N ARG A 121 -9.17 10.93 4.34
CA ARG A 121 -9.61 9.70 3.67
C ARG A 121 -8.80 9.45 2.41
N ALA A 122 -8.34 8.21 2.21
CA ALA A 122 -7.65 7.79 1.00
C ALA A 122 -8.67 7.38 -0.08
N GLY A 123 -8.55 7.93 -1.29
CA GLY A 123 -9.36 7.58 -2.46
C GLY A 123 -8.53 6.79 -3.47
N GLY A 124 -9.07 5.67 -3.94
CA GLY A 124 -8.46 4.78 -4.94
C GLY A 124 -9.51 3.96 -5.70
N LEU A 125 -9.11 2.82 -6.28
CA LEU A 125 -9.97 2.00 -7.12
C LEU A 125 -11.26 1.53 -6.42
N TRP A 126 -11.18 1.24 -5.12
CA TRP A 126 -12.30 0.75 -4.32
C TRP A 126 -12.97 1.86 -3.49
N GLY A 127 -13.00 3.07 -4.04
CA GLY A 127 -13.62 4.26 -3.44
C GLY A 127 -12.76 4.91 -2.36
N PHE A 128 -13.41 5.74 -1.53
CA PHE A 128 -12.79 6.43 -0.40
C PHE A 128 -12.92 5.68 0.93
N SER A 129 -11.88 5.81 1.75
CA SER A 129 -11.77 5.09 3.02
C SER A 129 -12.67 5.60 4.16
N ASN A 130 -12.67 4.80 5.24
CA ASN A 130 -12.97 5.28 6.58
C ASN A 130 -12.02 6.45 6.94
N PRO A 131 -12.43 7.38 7.79
CA PRO A 131 -11.61 8.53 8.13
C PRO A 131 -10.53 8.19 9.15
N ARG A 132 -9.37 8.82 9.01
CA ARG A 132 -8.32 8.90 10.03
C ARG A 132 -8.08 10.35 10.43
N ARG A 133 -7.67 10.58 11.67
CA ARG A 133 -7.44 11.93 12.19
C ARG A 133 -6.16 12.57 11.65
N PHE A 134 -6.27 13.86 11.33
CA PHE A 134 -5.19 14.75 10.95
C PHE A 134 -5.29 16.04 11.76
N VAL A 135 -4.30 16.31 12.61
CA VAL A 135 -4.29 17.48 13.51
C VAL A 135 -3.73 18.70 12.78
N VAL A 136 -4.36 19.87 12.96
CA VAL A 136 -3.74 21.16 12.61
C VAL A 136 -3.45 21.94 13.89
N GLY A 137 -2.30 22.61 13.93
CA GLY A 137 -1.88 23.44 15.05
C GLY A 137 -0.95 24.59 14.63
N THR A 138 -0.49 25.35 15.63
CA THR A 138 0.30 26.58 15.46
C THR A 138 1.78 26.44 15.83
N LEU A 139 2.14 25.42 16.63
CA LEU A 139 3.54 25.09 16.97
C LEU A 139 4.34 24.59 15.76
N THR A 140 5.67 24.71 15.81
CA THR A 140 6.57 24.17 14.78
C THR A 140 6.60 22.65 14.84
N GLU A 141 6.44 21.98 13.70
CA GLU A 141 6.45 20.52 13.64
C GLU A 141 7.74 19.98 13.04
N LYS A 142 8.17 18.82 13.56
CA LYS A 142 9.27 18.01 13.06
C LYS A 142 8.80 16.57 12.87
N THR A 143 9.48 15.84 11.99
CA THR A 143 9.47 14.37 12.01
C THR A 143 10.54 13.91 13.01
N GLU A 144 10.30 12.77 13.65
CA GLU A 144 11.26 12.07 14.50
C GLU A 144 12.59 11.76 13.77
N GLU A 145 13.70 11.89 14.51
CA GLU A 145 15.03 11.44 14.08
C GLU A 145 15.31 10.05 14.65
N THR A 146 15.37 9.03 13.79
CA THR A 146 15.56 7.64 14.21
C THR A 146 16.99 7.33 14.71
N ASP A 147 17.19 6.13 15.26
CA ASP A 147 18.36 5.73 16.08
C ASP A 147 18.45 6.51 17.41
N ASN A 148 17.34 6.47 18.16
CA ASN A 148 17.06 7.11 19.44
C ASN A 148 16.83 6.11 20.60
N GLY A 149 16.99 4.80 20.36
CA GLY A 149 16.67 3.68 21.27
C GLY A 149 17.43 3.58 22.61
N ASP A 150 18.30 4.53 22.94
CA ASP A 150 19.18 4.50 24.12
C ASP A 150 19.37 5.94 24.67
N PRO A 151 19.42 6.17 25.99
CA PRO A 151 19.64 7.51 26.56
C PRO A 151 20.92 8.20 26.05
N VAL A 152 21.97 7.48 25.65
CA VAL A 152 23.19 8.11 25.07
C VAL A 152 23.01 8.54 23.61
N LYS A 153 21.89 8.17 22.98
CA LYS A 153 21.49 8.56 21.62
C LYS A 153 20.32 9.55 21.58
N ALA A 154 19.92 10.08 22.73
CA ALA A 154 18.74 10.92 22.87
C ALA A 154 18.75 12.14 21.92
N LYS A 155 17.67 12.34 21.18
CA LYS A 155 17.59 13.37 20.12
C LYS A 155 17.24 14.75 20.67
N PRO A 156 17.75 15.86 20.11
CA PRO A 156 17.38 17.20 20.54
C PRO A 156 15.87 17.46 20.43
N LEU A 157 15.25 17.82 21.56
CA LEU A 157 13.84 18.16 21.65
C LEU A 157 13.71 19.63 22.05
N GLU A 158 13.37 20.46 21.08
CA GLU A 158 13.17 21.90 21.24
C GLU A 158 11.82 22.19 21.91
N LEU A 159 11.80 23.17 22.80
CA LEU A 159 10.56 23.66 23.41
C LEU A 159 9.69 24.37 22.35
N ASP A 160 8.38 24.25 22.54
CA ASP A 160 7.33 24.78 21.67
C ASP A 160 7.35 24.19 20.25
N THR A 161 7.64 22.88 20.20
CA THR A 161 7.61 22.04 18.99
C THR A 161 6.70 20.82 19.15
N VAL A 162 6.36 20.20 18.01
CA VAL A 162 5.70 18.89 17.94
C VAL A 162 6.60 17.91 17.19
N VAL A 163 6.94 16.78 17.81
CA VAL A 163 7.58 15.65 17.12
C VAL A 163 6.50 14.68 16.67
N ASN A 164 6.43 14.43 15.36
CA ASN A 164 5.63 13.36 14.77
C ASN A 164 6.52 12.11 14.66
N GLY A 165 6.18 11.05 15.41
CA GLY A 165 6.99 9.83 15.50
C GLY A 165 6.16 8.55 15.41
N GLN A 166 6.84 7.40 15.47
CA GLN A 166 6.24 6.09 15.27
C GLN A 166 7.08 4.97 15.88
N MET A 167 6.48 4.13 16.73
CA MET A 167 7.12 2.90 17.21
C MET A 167 7.24 1.90 16.04
N GLU A 168 8.40 1.79 15.40
CA GLU A 168 8.62 0.91 14.24
C GLU A 168 9.23 -0.44 14.64
N ALA A 169 10.08 -0.46 15.68
CA ALA A 169 10.90 -1.60 16.04
C ALA A 169 10.31 -2.46 17.18
N GLY A 170 10.72 -3.73 17.20
CA GLY A 170 10.46 -4.61 18.34
C GLY A 170 11.10 -4.06 19.61
N THR A 171 10.27 -3.71 20.60
CA THR A 171 10.68 -3.01 21.84
C THR A 171 11.34 -1.64 21.63
N ASP A 172 10.74 -0.79 20.78
CA ASP A 172 11.16 0.61 20.60
C ASP A 172 11.09 1.45 21.90
N LEU A 173 11.95 2.47 21.97
CA LEU A 173 12.15 3.36 23.11
C LEU A 173 12.64 4.73 22.63
N ASP A 174 11.78 5.74 22.56
CA ASP A 174 12.16 7.02 21.96
C ASP A 174 12.77 7.93 23.02
N TRP A 175 14.10 8.05 23.03
CA TRP A 175 14.81 8.97 23.92
C TRP A 175 15.03 10.34 23.25
N PHE A 176 14.72 11.38 24.03
CA PHE A 176 14.86 12.78 23.68
C PHE A 176 15.64 13.52 24.78
N GLN A 177 16.37 14.57 24.42
CA GLN A 177 17.06 15.45 25.36
C GLN A 177 16.53 16.89 25.23
N PHE A 178 16.23 17.53 26.35
CA PHE A 178 15.73 18.91 26.38
C PHE A 178 16.42 19.72 27.49
N SER A 179 16.53 21.03 27.28
CA SER A 179 17.02 21.97 28.29
C SER A 179 15.87 22.56 29.10
N GLY A 180 16.09 22.79 30.39
CA GLY A 180 15.15 23.49 31.27
C GLY A 180 15.85 24.52 32.16
N THR A 181 15.13 25.60 32.47
CA THR A 181 15.53 26.60 33.48
C THR A 181 14.75 26.37 34.77
N LYS A 182 15.35 26.54 35.95
CA LYS A 182 14.71 26.27 37.24
C LYS A 182 13.38 27.03 37.42
N GLY A 183 12.33 26.31 37.81
CA GLY A 183 10.98 26.85 37.99
C GLY A 183 10.17 27.00 36.69
N GLN A 184 10.77 26.73 35.53
CA GLN A 184 10.05 26.68 34.26
C GLN A 184 9.10 25.48 34.24
N ARG A 185 7.86 25.69 33.77
CA ARG A 185 6.83 24.65 33.63
C ARG A 185 6.73 24.21 32.18
N ILE A 186 7.27 23.03 31.87
CA ILE A 186 7.25 22.45 30.53
C ILE A 186 6.14 21.40 30.48
N VAL A 187 5.27 21.48 29.47
CA VAL A 187 4.18 20.52 29.25
C VAL A 187 4.52 19.60 28.08
N PHE A 188 4.54 18.30 28.37
CA PHE A 188 4.66 17.20 27.42
C PHE A 188 3.28 16.54 27.27
N ASP A 189 2.69 16.64 26.08
CA ASP A 189 1.33 16.17 25.77
C ASP A 189 1.41 15.25 24.54
N VAL A 190 1.35 13.92 24.75
CA VAL A 190 1.45 12.95 23.64
C VAL A 190 0.06 12.60 23.15
N TRP A 191 -0.22 12.90 21.89
CA TRP A 191 -1.44 12.47 21.23
C TRP A 191 -1.16 11.16 20.49
N ALA A 192 -1.80 10.07 20.90
CA ALA A 192 -1.77 8.78 20.23
C ALA A 192 -3.20 8.27 20.04
N GLU A 193 -3.91 7.90 21.11
CA GLU A 193 -5.32 7.52 21.07
C GLU A 193 -6.18 8.66 20.49
N ARG A 194 -5.85 9.92 20.85
CA ARG A 194 -6.52 11.12 20.32
C ARG A 194 -6.34 11.32 18.80
N ILE A 195 -5.36 10.67 18.19
CA ILE A 195 -5.13 10.65 16.72
C ILE A 195 -5.37 9.26 16.10
N ASP A 196 -6.26 8.48 16.72
CA ASP A 196 -6.68 7.15 16.28
C ASP A 196 -5.56 6.07 16.36
N SER A 197 -4.43 6.29 17.03
CA SER A 197 -3.31 5.33 17.13
C SER A 197 -3.67 4.06 17.94
N LYS A 198 -2.83 3.01 17.86
CA LYS A 198 -2.86 1.85 18.80
C LYS A 198 -1.88 1.97 19.97
N LEU A 199 -1.02 2.99 19.95
CA LEU A 199 -0.03 3.22 20.99
C LEU A 199 -0.70 3.64 22.31
N ASN A 200 -0.43 2.89 23.37
CA ASN A 200 -0.73 3.27 24.74
C ASN A 200 0.55 3.88 25.33
N ALA A 201 0.68 5.20 25.26
CA ALA A 201 1.97 5.86 25.49
C ALA A 201 2.28 6.10 26.97
N VAL A 202 3.54 5.87 27.36
CA VAL A 202 4.10 6.19 28.66
C VAL A 202 5.22 7.21 28.49
N LEU A 203 5.17 8.28 29.29
CA LEU A 203 6.27 9.24 29.43
C LEU A 203 7.07 8.97 30.71
N SER A 204 8.38 9.17 30.65
CA SER A 204 9.26 9.25 31.82
C SER A 204 10.35 10.31 31.61
N ILE A 205 10.55 11.20 32.58
CA ILE A 205 11.69 12.15 32.59
C ILE A 205 12.77 11.61 33.52
N TYR A 206 14.03 11.72 33.09
CA TYR A 206 15.23 11.33 33.83
C TYR A 206 16.21 12.51 33.98
N ASP A 207 17.18 12.35 34.88
CA ASP A 207 18.38 13.19 34.90
C ASP A 207 19.18 13.13 33.59
N SER A 208 20.15 14.03 33.42
CA SER A 208 21.03 14.12 32.25
C SER A 208 21.90 12.88 31.97
N GLU A 209 21.90 11.89 32.86
CA GLU A 209 22.65 10.63 32.72
C GLU A 209 21.73 9.43 32.50
N GLY A 210 20.40 9.62 32.47
CA GLY A 210 19.41 8.55 32.36
C GLY A 210 19.30 7.66 33.62
N ARG A 211 19.90 8.05 34.75
CA ARG A 211 20.07 7.17 35.92
C ARG A 211 18.93 7.26 36.92
N ARG A 212 18.46 8.47 37.22
CA ARG A 212 17.33 8.71 38.12
C ARG A 212 16.12 9.19 37.34
N ARG A 213 15.03 8.43 37.37
CA ARG A 213 13.72 8.91 36.92
C ARG A 213 13.22 9.99 37.88
N LEU A 214 12.82 11.13 37.33
CA LEU A 214 12.33 12.31 38.04
C LEU A 214 10.80 12.42 38.00
N ALA A 215 10.19 12.10 36.86
CA ALA A 215 8.73 12.10 36.68
C ALA A 215 8.29 10.98 35.72
N THR A 216 7.00 10.64 35.73
CA THR A 216 6.38 9.70 34.76
C THR A 216 4.89 9.96 34.63
N SER A 217 4.30 9.68 33.47
CA SER A 217 2.87 9.84 33.20
C SER A 217 2.36 8.82 32.18
N ARG A 218 1.11 8.40 32.34
CA ARG A 218 0.32 7.53 31.44
C ARG A 218 -1.17 7.75 31.68
N ASN A 219 -2.01 7.47 30.68
CA ASN A 219 -3.48 7.43 30.79
C ASN A 219 -4.12 8.67 31.46
N VAL A 220 -3.82 9.88 30.95
CA VAL A 220 -4.33 11.15 31.50
C VAL A 220 -5.49 11.73 30.69
N LYS A 221 -5.55 11.46 29.38
CA LYS A 221 -6.63 11.89 28.47
C LYS A 221 -7.08 10.69 27.63
N GLY A 222 -7.75 9.73 28.27
CA GLY A 222 -7.88 8.37 27.75
C GLY A 222 -6.59 7.59 28.02
N ASP A 223 -6.08 6.85 27.04
CA ASP A 223 -4.78 6.18 27.12
C ASP A 223 -3.58 7.14 26.97
N ASP A 224 -3.81 8.38 26.52
CA ASP A 224 -2.75 9.35 26.22
C ASP A 224 -2.13 10.00 27.49
N PRO A 225 -0.80 10.08 27.61
CA PRO A 225 -0.11 10.73 28.73
C PRO A 225 -0.04 12.26 28.57
N VAL A 226 -0.13 12.94 29.71
CA VAL A 226 0.22 14.37 29.86
C VAL A 226 1.14 14.50 31.07
N LEU A 227 2.32 15.06 30.89
CA LEU A 227 3.33 15.25 31.93
C LEU A 227 3.69 16.73 32.00
N VAL A 228 3.43 17.36 33.14
CA VAL A 228 3.87 18.73 33.43
C VAL A 228 5.09 18.64 34.33
N PHE A 229 6.20 19.23 33.88
CA PHE A 229 7.48 19.20 34.58
C PHE A 229 7.85 20.61 35.01
N GLU A 230 7.75 20.87 36.33
CA GLU A 230 8.37 22.04 36.93
C GLU A 230 9.86 21.74 37.14
N VAL A 231 10.72 22.44 36.41
CA VAL A 231 12.14 22.12 36.30
C VAL A 231 12.86 22.39 37.64
N PRO A 232 13.52 21.39 38.27
CA PRO A 232 14.08 21.55 39.62
C PRO A 232 15.41 22.33 39.67
N ALA A 233 16.16 22.35 38.57
CA ALA A 233 17.44 23.05 38.41
C ALA A 233 17.75 23.34 36.94
N ASP A 234 18.57 24.36 36.67
CA ASP A 234 19.05 24.67 35.31
C ASP A 234 19.88 23.49 34.77
N GLY A 235 19.55 22.99 33.57
CA GLY A 235 20.33 21.90 32.97
C GLY A 235 19.63 21.14 31.84
N GLN A 236 20.27 20.03 31.45
CA GLN A 236 19.75 19.06 30.50
C GLN A 236 18.96 17.97 31.23
N TYR A 237 17.90 17.48 30.58
CA TYR A 237 17.06 16.38 31.03
C TYR A 237 16.78 15.43 29.88
N LEU A 238 16.54 14.16 30.19
CA LEU A 238 16.15 13.16 29.21
C LEU A 238 14.65 12.85 29.35
N LEU A 239 13.94 12.77 28.23
CA LEU A 239 12.57 12.28 28.13
C LEU A 239 12.60 10.93 27.40
N LEU A 240 11.91 9.94 27.94
CA LEU A 240 11.63 8.66 27.30
C LEU A 240 10.12 8.58 26.99
N LEU A 241 9.79 8.19 25.77
CA LEU A 241 8.44 7.84 25.30
C LEU A 241 8.45 6.37 24.83
N HIS A 242 7.49 5.56 25.26
CA HIS A 242 7.34 4.16 24.81
C HIS A 242 5.90 3.65 24.92
N ASP A 243 5.55 2.54 24.25
CA ASP A 243 4.31 1.80 24.52
C ASP A 243 4.35 1.13 25.90
N MET A 244 3.26 1.21 26.68
CA MET A 244 3.13 0.61 28.02
C MET A 244 3.43 -0.90 28.05
N THR A 245 3.29 -1.58 26.91
CA THR A 245 3.55 -3.00 26.71
C THR A 245 4.60 -3.28 25.62
N TYR A 246 5.36 -2.26 25.21
CA TYR A 246 6.40 -2.30 24.18
C TYR A 246 5.92 -2.81 22.79
N LYS A 247 4.64 -2.61 22.48
CA LYS A 247 4.06 -2.84 21.14
C LYS A 247 4.53 -1.77 20.15
N ASN A 248 4.41 -2.11 18.87
CA ASN A 248 5.00 -1.38 17.75
C ASN A 248 4.31 -1.76 16.43
N GLY A 249 4.62 -1.02 15.38
CA GLY A 249 4.18 -1.23 13.99
C GLY A 249 3.53 0.02 13.41
N ASN A 250 3.17 -0.06 12.13
CA ASN A 250 2.65 1.04 11.30
C ASN A 250 1.38 1.74 11.84
N GLU A 251 0.75 1.21 12.89
CA GLU A 251 -0.46 1.72 13.54
C GLU A 251 -0.17 2.44 14.88
N TYR A 252 1.10 2.52 15.29
CA TYR A 252 1.60 3.04 16.58
C TYR A 252 2.29 4.41 16.40
N VAL A 253 1.66 5.30 15.65
CA VAL A 253 2.10 6.70 15.47
C VAL A 253 1.79 7.56 16.69
N TYR A 254 2.53 8.65 16.88
CA TYR A 254 2.29 9.64 17.92
C TYR A 254 2.64 11.07 17.52
N ARG A 255 2.11 12.02 18.28
CA ARG A 255 2.51 13.44 18.27
C ARG A 255 2.92 13.86 19.67
N LEU A 256 4.21 14.03 19.92
CA LEU A 256 4.74 14.56 21.17
C LEU A 256 4.77 16.09 21.07
N LEU A 257 3.79 16.77 21.68
CA LEU A 257 3.84 18.22 21.86
C LEU A 257 4.71 18.52 23.09
N THR A 258 5.79 19.28 22.91
CA THR A 258 6.66 19.75 24.01
C THR A 258 6.63 21.26 24.02
N SER A 259 6.10 21.88 25.07
CA SER A 259 5.70 23.29 24.99
C SER A 259 5.63 24.03 26.33
N THR A 260 5.78 25.35 26.26
CA THR A 260 5.52 26.31 27.35
C THR A 260 4.23 27.11 27.14
N ARG A 261 3.50 26.86 26.03
CA ARG A 261 2.15 27.40 25.78
C ARG A 261 1.17 27.20 26.96
N PRO A 262 0.05 27.94 26.99
CA PRO A 262 -1.04 27.69 27.93
C PRO A 262 -1.59 26.27 27.80
N TYR A 263 -1.81 25.59 28.93
CA TYR A 263 -2.44 24.28 28.98
C TYR A 263 -3.66 24.30 29.92
N LEU A 264 -4.84 23.98 29.38
CA LEU A 264 -6.11 23.97 30.12
C LEU A 264 -6.43 22.56 30.64
N GLU A 265 -6.74 22.44 31.92
CA GLU A 265 -7.20 21.16 32.51
C GLU A 265 -8.72 21.12 32.63
N TYR A 266 -9.32 22.19 33.16
CA TYR A 266 -10.77 22.30 33.38
C TYR A 266 -11.23 23.76 33.44
N SER A 267 -12.55 23.95 33.56
CA SER A 267 -13.18 25.21 33.91
C SER A 267 -14.20 24.99 35.02
N LEU A 268 -14.40 26.01 35.87
CA LEU A 268 -15.58 26.16 36.70
C LEU A 268 -16.41 27.35 36.19
N PRO A 269 -17.70 27.15 35.87
CA PRO A 269 -18.38 25.86 35.73
C PRO A 269 -17.84 25.00 34.57
N PRO A 270 -18.09 23.68 34.54
CA PRO A 270 -17.72 22.79 33.44
C PRO A 270 -18.69 22.88 32.24
N ALA A 271 -19.75 23.68 32.35
CA ALA A 271 -20.75 23.94 31.32
C ALA A 271 -21.31 25.37 31.46
N GLY A 272 -21.84 25.94 30.39
CA GLY A 272 -22.53 27.24 30.42
C GLY A 272 -23.89 27.18 29.75
N GLN A 273 -24.79 28.11 30.10
CA GLN A 273 -26.16 28.12 29.56
C GLN A 273 -26.18 28.49 28.07
N ALA A 274 -26.91 27.73 27.26
CA ALA A 274 -26.98 27.88 25.81
C ALA A 274 -27.31 29.32 25.37
N GLY A 275 -26.52 29.87 24.47
CA GLY A 275 -26.72 31.21 23.88
C GLY A 275 -26.34 32.38 24.80
N THR A 276 -25.83 32.11 26.00
CA THR A 276 -25.29 33.15 26.88
C THR A 276 -23.81 33.44 26.57
N THR A 277 -23.32 34.56 27.08
CA THR A 277 -21.88 34.73 27.35
C THR A 277 -21.73 34.70 28.86
N SER A 278 -21.13 33.63 29.37
CA SER A 278 -20.99 33.38 30.82
C SER A 278 -19.53 33.56 31.25
N GLU A 279 -19.31 33.89 32.53
CA GLU A 279 -17.97 33.86 33.12
C GLU A 279 -17.55 32.42 33.40
N PHE A 280 -16.30 32.10 33.11
CA PHE A 280 -15.66 30.82 33.41
C PHE A 280 -14.30 31.09 34.05
N THR A 281 -14.03 30.44 35.19
CA THR A 281 -12.67 30.35 35.73
C THR A 281 -11.99 29.14 35.10
N LEU A 282 -11.01 29.37 34.23
CA LEU A 282 -10.18 28.31 33.66
C LEU A 282 -9.05 27.94 34.62
N PHE A 283 -8.74 26.65 34.73
CA PHE A 283 -7.64 26.13 35.55
C PHE A 283 -6.65 25.36 34.68
N GLY A 284 -5.34 25.54 34.94
CA GLY A 284 -4.30 25.02 34.07
C GLY A 284 -2.89 25.42 34.45
N TYR A 285 -2.01 25.51 33.45
CA TYR A 285 -0.60 25.90 33.59
C TYR A 285 -0.20 26.86 32.46
N ASN A 286 0.76 27.73 32.73
CA ASN A 286 1.25 28.76 31.80
C ASN A 286 0.10 29.65 31.26
N LEU A 287 -0.87 29.99 32.12
CA LEU A 287 -2.02 30.81 31.77
C LEU A 287 -1.59 32.29 31.66
N PRO A 288 -1.78 32.97 30.52
CA PRO A 288 -1.27 34.33 30.34
C PRO A 288 -2.06 35.31 31.19
N GLY A 289 -1.42 35.90 32.19
CA GLY A 289 -2.08 36.73 33.20
C GLY A 289 -2.91 35.94 34.21
N GLY A 290 -2.72 34.62 34.29
CA GLY A 290 -3.33 33.79 35.33
C GLY A 290 -2.70 34.06 36.71
N GLU A 291 -3.51 33.88 37.75
CA GLU A 291 -3.07 33.92 39.15
C GLU A 291 -2.76 32.50 39.65
N PRO A 292 -1.95 32.32 40.71
CA PRO A 292 -1.88 31.04 41.42
C PRO A 292 -3.26 30.59 41.92
N ALA A 293 -3.53 29.30 41.83
CA ALA A 293 -4.70 28.66 42.44
C ALA A 293 -4.28 27.85 43.67
N ASP A 294 -5.14 27.80 44.68
CA ASP A 294 -4.92 27.08 45.94
C ASP A 294 -5.14 25.55 45.80
N THR A 295 -4.70 24.99 44.67
CA THR A 295 -4.89 23.59 44.27
C THR A 295 -3.75 23.12 43.37
N GLU A 296 -3.38 21.84 43.49
CA GLU A 296 -2.37 21.19 42.64
C GLU A 296 -2.93 19.97 41.92
N LEU A 297 -2.32 19.64 40.78
CA LEU A 297 -2.67 18.45 40.02
C LEU A 297 -1.38 17.76 39.57
N ARG A 298 -1.26 16.46 39.86
CA ARG A 298 -0.05 15.65 39.61
C ARG A 298 1.22 16.18 40.33
N GLY A 299 1.07 16.92 41.44
CA GLY A 299 2.19 17.51 42.18
C GLY A 299 2.74 18.82 41.59
N VAL A 300 1.95 19.53 40.78
CA VAL A 300 2.28 20.88 40.29
C VAL A 300 1.08 21.80 40.56
N SER A 301 1.30 22.94 41.22
CA SER A 301 0.25 23.91 41.57
C SER A 301 -0.35 24.54 40.32
N LEU A 302 -1.68 24.60 40.22
CA LEU A 302 -2.38 25.16 39.08
C LEU A 302 -2.37 26.70 39.11
N GLU A 303 -2.61 27.27 37.94
CA GLU A 303 -2.97 28.68 37.75
C GLU A 303 -4.46 28.76 37.40
N LYS A 304 -5.10 29.89 37.73
CA LYS A 304 -6.50 30.22 37.44
C LYS A 304 -6.59 31.49 36.58
N LEU A 305 -7.53 31.52 35.64
CA LEU A 305 -7.82 32.70 34.81
C LEU A 305 -9.33 32.81 34.54
N SER A 306 -9.98 33.86 35.05
CA SER A 306 -11.39 34.14 34.79
C SER A 306 -11.59 34.93 33.50
N LEU A 307 -12.49 34.48 32.63
CA LEU A 307 -12.90 35.21 31.43
C LEU A 307 -14.32 34.87 30.98
N PHE A 308 -14.89 35.73 30.16
CA PHE A 308 -16.21 35.53 29.55
C PHE A 308 -16.10 34.71 28.26
N ILE A 309 -16.83 33.59 28.20
CA ILE A 309 -16.88 32.69 27.04
C ILE A 309 -18.30 32.65 26.49
N ALA A 310 -18.44 32.83 25.18
CA ALA A 310 -19.71 32.69 24.47
C ALA A 310 -20.08 31.21 24.29
N VAL A 311 -21.25 30.83 24.78
CA VAL A 311 -21.80 29.47 24.68
C VAL A 311 -22.67 29.37 23.43
N PRO A 312 -22.56 28.32 22.60
CA PRO A 312 -23.44 28.13 21.44
C PRO A 312 -24.94 28.19 21.79
N PRO A 313 -25.80 28.78 20.94
CA PRO A 313 -27.24 28.93 21.21
C PRO A 313 -28.03 27.61 21.12
N ASN A 314 -27.48 26.60 20.43
CA ASN A 314 -28.21 25.37 20.12
C ASN A 314 -27.71 24.22 20.99
N ALA A 315 -28.50 23.83 22.00
CA ALA A 315 -28.21 22.73 22.91
C ALA A 315 -28.33 21.32 22.28
N ASP A 316 -28.25 21.17 20.95
CA ASP A 316 -28.03 19.90 20.24
C ASP A 316 -26.64 19.81 19.57
N THR A 317 -25.80 20.82 19.78
CA THR A 317 -24.46 20.95 19.19
C THR A 317 -23.44 20.06 19.91
N LEU A 318 -22.55 19.43 19.13
CA LEU A 318 -21.32 18.84 19.62
C LEU A 318 -20.18 19.16 18.64
N THR A 319 -19.23 20.01 19.05
CA THR A 319 -18.07 20.43 18.23
C THR A 319 -16.75 20.06 18.91
N PRO A 320 -16.21 18.85 18.65
CA PRO A 320 -15.07 18.32 19.38
C PRO A 320 -13.73 18.41 18.63
N ASP A 321 -12.78 19.11 19.24
CA ASP A 321 -11.37 19.16 18.85
C ASP A 321 -10.53 18.00 19.44
N ASN A 322 -11.19 16.96 19.97
CA ASN A 322 -10.57 15.87 20.71
C ASN A 322 -11.26 14.52 20.43
N ARG A 323 -10.77 13.40 20.97
CA ARG A 323 -11.49 12.11 20.89
C ARG A 323 -12.76 12.20 21.74
N ILE A 324 -13.87 11.81 21.13
CA ILE A 324 -15.17 11.64 21.77
C ILE A 324 -15.57 10.18 21.58
N ALA A 325 -15.80 9.49 22.71
CA ALA A 325 -16.25 8.12 22.74
C ALA A 325 -17.72 7.99 22.29
N ALA A 326 -18.20 6.76 22.12
CA ALA A 326 -19.59 6.51 21.80
C ALA A 326 -20.54 6.76 23.01
N SER A 327 -20.05 6.64 24.27
CA SER A 327 -20.75 7.05 25.50
C SER A 327 -21.18 8.52 25.47
N SER A 328 -20.23 9.42 25.20
CA SER A 328 -20.42 10.87 25.05
C SER A 328 -21.39 11.30 23.93
N ALA A 329 -21.80 10.42 23.02
CA ALA A 329 -22.53 10.82 21.82
C ALA A 329 -23.95 11.37 22.08
N GLY A 330 -24.50 11.17 23.29
CA GLY A 330 -25.74 11.78 23.77
C GLY A 330 -25.62 13.17 24.40
N THR A 331 -24.40 13.68 24.60
CA THR A 331 -24.09 14.90 25.37
C THR A 331 -23.84 16.12 24.48
N ASP A 332 -24.23 17.31 24.92
CA ASP A 332 -24.11 18.55 24.16
C ASP A 332 -22.98 19.43 24.76
N ALA A 333 -22.01 19.81 23.92
CA ALA A 333 -20.75 20.44 24.34
C ALA A 333 -20.02 21.11 23.17
N PHE A 334 -19.07 22.00 23.46
CA PHE A 334 -18.20 22.64 22.47
C PHE A 334 -16.75 22.70 22.97
N SER A 335 -15.81 22.80 22.02
CA SER A 335 -14.40 22.95 22.34
C SER A 335 -14.02 24.42 22.44
N PHE A 336 -13.43 24.81 23.57
CA PHE A 336 -12.80 26.10 23.78
C PHE A 336 -11.27 25.98 23.71
N ARG A 337 -10.59 27.03 23.23
CA ARG A 337 -9.14 27.18 23.28
C ARG A 337 -8.78 28.60 23.71
N LEU A 338 -7.79 28.72 24.58
CA LEU A 338 -7.19 30.00 24.93
C LEU A 338 -6.07 30.30 23.93
N ASN A 339 -6.24 31.32 23.08
CA ASN A 339 -5.18 31.79 22.19
C ASN A 339 -4.31 32.82 22.92
N HIS A 340 -2.99 32.73 22.76
CA HIS A 340 -2.04 33.73 23.21
C HIS A 340 -0.96 33.95 22.16
N ASN A 341 -0.81 35.18 21.68
CA ASN A 341 0.17 35.58 20.66
C ASN A 341 0.18 34.69 19.39
N GLY A 342 -0.98 34.14 19.01
CA GLY A 342 -1.10 33.24 17.86
C GLY A 342 -0.80 31.76 18.15
N VAL A 343 -0.51 31.39 19.39
CA VAL A 343 -0.41 29.99 19.85
C VAL A 343 -1.69 29.61 20.59
N ASP A 344 -2.27 28.46 20.27
CA ASP A 344 -3.49 27.97 20.91
C ASP A 344 -3.18 26.98 22.03
N SER A 345 -3.98 27.00 23.09
CA SER A 345 -4.02 25.92 24.07
C SER A 345 -4.50 24.59 23.46
N ASN A 346 -4.34 23.51 24.22
CA ASN A 346 -5.14 22.30 24.01
C ASN A 346 -6.64 22.64 24.11
N PRO A 347 -7.51 21.86 23.43
CA PRO A 347 -8.94 22.07 23.54
C PRO A 347 -9.44 21.66 24.94
N LEU A 348 -10.29 22.49 25.51
CA LEU A 348 -11.10 22.21 26.68
C LEU A 348 -12.54 21.97 26.23
N LEU A 349 -13.11 20.81 26.53
CA LEU A 349 -14.51 20.51 26.26
C LEU A 349 -15.39 21.13 27.36
N ILE A 350 -16.29 22.04 26.98
CA ILE A 350 -17.24 22.73 27.85
C ILE A 350 -18.65 22.28 27.48
N GLY A 351 -19.45 21.89 28.48
CA GLY A 351 -20.84 21.47 28.27
C GLY A 351 -21.77 22.64 27.87
N ILE A 352 -22.80 22.34 27.09
CA ILE A 352 -23.90 23.27 26.80
C ILE A 352 -25.07 22.92 27.71
N ALA A 353 -25.48 23.85 28.58
CA ALA A 353 -26.58 23.70 29.53
C ALA A 353 -27.92 24.18 28.96
N GLU A 354 -28.97 23.42 29.24
CA GLU A 354 -30.37 23.73 28.87
C GLU A 354 -31.04 24.58 29.96
N SER A 355 -30.55 24.51 31.20
CA SER A 355 -31.07 25.24 32.37
C SER A 355 -30.03 26.21 32.96
N PRO A 356 -30.41 27.14 33.87
CA PRO A 356 -29.46 28.04 34.53
C PRO A 356 -28.37 27.28 35.28
N VAL A 357 -27.11 27.65 35.03
CA VAL A 357 -25.94 27.03 35.66
C VAL A 357 -25.62 27.74 36.97
N VAL A 358 -25.34 26.95 38.01
CA VAL A 358 -24.76 27.40 39.27
C VAL A 358 -23.46 26.63 39.54
N VAL A 359 -22.61 27.15 40.43
CA VAL A 359 -21.44 26.43 40.97
C VAL A 359 -21.79 25.92 42.37
N GLU A 360 -21.11 24.87 42.82
CA GLU A 360 -21.17 24.39 44.20
C GLU A 360 -20.82 25.49 45.22
N GLN A 361 -21.22 25.30 46.48
CA GLN A 361 -20.88 26.18 47.59
C GLN A 361 -20.49 25.35 48.81
N GLU A 362 -19.19 25.30 49.08
CA GLU A 362 -18.58 24.54 50.17
C GLU A 362 -18.52 25.36 51.49
N PRO A 363 -18.65 24.72 52.67
CA PRO A 363 -18.86 23.28 52.85
C PRO A 363 -20.33 22.87 52.66
N ASN A 364 -20.58 21.83 51.86
CA ASN A 364 -21.91 21.22 51.66
C ASN A 364 -21.95 19.74 52.17
N ASN A 365 -20.85 19.29 52.77
CA ASN A 365 -20.50 17.89 52.97
C ASN A 365 -21.39 17.11 53.96
N GLU A 366 -22.09 17.80 54.86
CA GLU A 366 -23.10 17.20 55.75
C GLU A 366 -24.53 17.54 55.31
N GLY A 367 -25.50 16.66 55.59
CA GLY A 367 -26.91 16.88 55.22
C GLY A 367 -27.56 18.14 55.84
N GLY A 368 -26.99 18.72 56.90
CA GLY A 368 -27.39 20.02 57.47
C GLY A 368 -26.72 21.24 56.84
N GLN A 369 -25.72 21.02 55.99
CA GLN A 369 -24.95 22.02 55.24
C GLN A 369 -25.33 22.04 53.74
N ALA A 370 -26.15 21.08 53.30
CA ALA A 370 -26.53 20.86 51.90
C ALA A 370 -27.03 22.13 51.17
N GLN A 371 -26.43 22.41 50.01
CA GLN A 371 -26.69 23.60 49.22
C GLN A 371 -28.11 23.58 48.62
N THR A 372 -28.89 24.62 48.87
CA THR A 372 -30.24 24.77 48.30
C THR A 372 -30.15 25.20 46.83
N ILE A 373 -30.83 24.47 45.94
CA ILE A 373 -30.87 24.70 44.49
C ILE A 373 -32.33 24.71 43.97
N THR A 374 -32.55 25.37 42.83
CA THR A 374 -33.90 25.60 42.27
C THR A 374 -34.09 24.86 40.95
N VAL A 375 -35.05 23.93 40.87
CA VAL A 375 -35.30 23.14 39.65
C VAL A 375 -36.17 23.94 38.64
N PRO A 376 -35.78 24.08 37.37
CA PRO A 376 -34.63 23.46 36.70
C PRO A 376 -33.32 24.24 36.85
N THR A 377 -32.21 23.52 37.04
CA THR A 377 -30.85 24.07 37.15
C THR A 377 -29.79 23.01 36.84
N GLU A 378 -28.57 23.44 36.55
CA GLU A 378 -27.41 22.57 36.40
C GLU A 378 -26.28 23.04 37.33
N VAL A 379 -25.75 22.15 38.16
CA VAL A 379 -24.64 22.46 39.08
C VAL A 379 -23.33 22.02 38.45
N GLY A 380 -22.37 22.93 38.37
CA GLY A 380 -20.95 22.63 38.15
C GLY A 380 -20.24 22.41 39.47
N ALA A 381 -19.65 21.22 39.65
CA ALA A 381 -19.10 20.79 40.94
C ALA A 381 -17.87 19.87 40.77
N GLN A 382 -17.14 19.62 41.85
CA GLN A 382 -15.90 18.84 41.89
C GLN A 382 -15.59 18.25 43.28
N PHE A 383 -15.38 16.93 43.34
CA PHE A 383 -14.89 16.24 44.55
C PHE A 383 -13.43 16.64 44.82
N SER A 384 -13.27 17.71 45.59
CA SER A 384 -12.05 18.49 45.75
C SER A 384 -11.09 17.85 46.73
N THR A 385 -11.63 17.14 47.73
CA THR A 385 -10.91 16.54 48.85
C THR A 385 -11.19 15.04 49.01
N VAL A 386 -10.46 14.37 49.90
CA VAL A 386 -10.70 12.96 50.24
C VAL A 386 -11.85 12.90 51.25
N GLU A 387 -12.73 11.90 51.14
CA GLU A 387 -14.00 11.79 51.86
C GLU A 387 -15.06 12.86 51.52
N ASP A 388 -14.92 13.51 50.35
CA ASP A 388 -15.80 14.59 49.85
C ASP A 388 -17.16 14.08 49.33
N VAL A 389 -18.26 14.72 49.76
CA VAL A 389 -19.65 14.28 49.54
C VAL A 389 -20.60 15.47 49.32
N ASP A 390 -20.84 15.82 48.07
CA ASP A 390 -21.76 16.88 47.68
C ASP A 390 -23.23 16.61 48.05
N ASN A 391 -23.86 17.51 48.82
CA ASN A 391 -25.30 17.46 49.12
C ASN A 391 -26.04 18.68 48.56
N PHE A 392 -27.09 18.45 47.76
CA PHE A 392 -27.97 19.49 47.21
C PHE A 392 -29.43 19.26 47.60
N ARG A 393 -30.14 20.31 48.00
CA ARG A 393 -31.56 20.26 48.38
C ARG A 393 -32.44 21.09 47.44
N PHE A 394 -33.64 20.61 47.14
CA PHE A 394 -34.63 21.32 46.34
C PHE A 394 -36.06 21.04 46.83
N GLU A 395 -36.98 21.96 46.56
CA GLU A 395 -38.42 21.77 46.78
C GLU A 395 -39.09 21.25 45.50
N ALA A 396 -40.06 20.35 45.64
CA ALA A 396 -40.86 19.84 44.52
C ALA A 396 -42.31 19.53 44.93
N GLU A 397 -43.22 19.48 43.95
CA GLU A 397 -44.65 19.26 44.19
C GLU A 397 -45.10 17.84 43.82
N ALA A 398 -46.04 17.29 44.58
CA ALA A 398 -46.61 15.96 44.35
C ALA A 398 -47.07 15.76 42.89
N GLY A 399 -46.51 14.76 42.22
CA GLY A 399 -46.84 14.40 40.84
C GLY A 399 -45.96 15.01 39.76
N GLN A 400 -45.12 16.02 40.06
CA GLN A 400 -44.09 16.52 39.15
C GLN A 400 -43.13 15.39 38.72
N MET A 401 -42.49 15.56 37.56
CA MET A 401 -41.46 14.64 37.08
C MET A 401 -40.11 15.36 36.92
N ILE A 402 -39.10 14.94 37.68
CA ILE A 402 -37.76 15.52 37.63
C ILE A 402 -36.78 14.49 37.03
N SER A 403 -36.08 14.93 36.00
CA SER A 403 -34.97 14.23 35.36
C SER A 403 -33.68 14.64 36.05
N ILE A 404 -32.90 13.65 36.51
CA ILE A 404 -31.61 13.84 37.17
C ILE A 404 -30.56 13.15 36.31
N ASP A 405 -29.59 13.89 35.78
CA ASP A 405 -28.53 13.37 34.90
C ASP A 405 -27.18 13.93 35.34
N VAL A 406 -26.21 13.08 35.70
CA VAL A 406 -24.87 13.50 36.14
C VAL A 406 -23.88 13.25 35.01
N VAL A 407 -23.15 14.27 34.60
CA VAL A 407 -22.27 14.21 33.41
C VAL A 407 -20.82 14.47 33.79
N ALA A 408 -19.97 13.46 33.69
CA ALA A 408 -18.53 13.52 33.97
C ALA A 408 -17.70 12.71 32.95
N GLU A 409 -17.87 11.39 32.87
CA GLU A 409 -17.17 10.55 31.88
C GLU A 409 -17.57 10.94 30.46
N ARG A 410 -18.86 11.24 30.22
CA ARG A 410 -19.33 11.76 28.94
C ARG A 410 -18.72 13.12 28.57
N LEU A 411 -18.15 13.88 29.52
CA LEU A 411 -17.38 15.11 29.30
C LEU A 411 -15.86 14.90 29.29
N GLY A 412 -15.37 13.66 29.34
CA GLY A 412 -13.94 13.32 29.35
C GLY A 412 -13.27 13.52 30.71
N ARG A 413 -14.00 13.37 31.81
CA ARG A 413 -13.48 13.37 33.19
C ARG A 413 -13.30 11.92 33.68
N ALA A 414 -12.46 11.76 34.70
CA ALA A 414 -12.18 10.45 35.34
C ALA A 414 -12.93 10.27 36.68
N THR A 415 -13.91 11.14 36.93
CA THR A 415 -14.87 11.09 38.03
C THR A 415 -15.82 9.91 37.82
N ASP A 416 -16.13 9.18 38.89
CA ASP A 416 -16.98 7.98 38.88
C ASP A 416 -18.09 8.20 39.91
N PRO A 417 -19.12 9.03 39.61
CA PRO A 417 -20.01 9.60 40.62
C PRO A 417 -21.19 8.67 40.96
N ILE A 418 -21.41 8.39 42.24
CA ILE A 418 -22.57 7.62 42.73
C ILE A 418 -23.69 8.57 43.16
N LEU A 419 -24.86 8.46 42.53
CA LEU A 419 -26.04 9.30 42.76
C LEU A 419 -27.00 8.69 43.79
N TYR A 420 -27.22 9.38 44.90
CA TYR A 420 -28.23 9.07 45.90
C TYR A 420 -29.37 10.10 45.84
N VAL A 421 -30.61 9.67 46.04
CA VAL A 421 -31.78 10.56 46.11
C VAL A 421 -32.63 10.23 47.34
N TYR A 422 -32.97 11.24 48.13
CA TYR A 422 -33.74 11.13 49.37
C TYR A 422 -34.97 12.06 49.34
N GLN A 423 -36.08 11.60 49.92
CA GLN A 423 -37.16 12.45 50.39
C GLN A 423 -36.83 12.89 51.84
N VAL A 424 -36.84 14.18 52.12
CA VAL A 424 -36.63 14.70 53.49
C VAL A 424 -37.97 14.67 54.23
N LYS A 425 -38.02 14.02 55.39
CA LYS A 425 -39.21 13.96 56.25
C LYS A 425 -38.90 14.54 57.62
N LYS A 426 -39.68 15.53 58.04
CA LYS A 426 -39.57 16.10 59.40
C LYS A 426 -40.38 15.26 60.38
N LYS A 427 -39.77 14.94 61.53
CA LYS A 427 -40.39 14.23 62.66
C LYS A 427 -41.03 15.24 63.61
N ASP A 428 -41.87 14.75 64.51
CA ASP A 428 -42.61 15.59 65.48
C ASP A 428 -41.68 16.35 66.46
N ASP A 429 -40.44 15.90 66.64
CA ASP A 429 -39.38 16.57 67.42
C ASP A 429 -38.59 17.63 66.63
N GLY A 430 -38.91 17.83 65.35
CA GLY A 430 -38.23 18.76 64.45
C GLY A 430 -36.98 18.21 63.76
N THR A 431 -36.54 16.99 64.07
CA THR A 431 -35.41 16.35 63.38
C THR A 431 -35.82 15.82 62.00
N GLU A 432 -34.84 15.66 61.11
CA GLU A 432 -35.06 15.18 59.74
C GLU A 432 -34.73 13.69 59.59
N ASP A 433 -35.51 13.01 58.75
CA ASP A 433 -35.32 11.64 58.28
C ASP A 433 -35.06 11.67 56.77
N LEU A 434 -33.96 11.06 56.32
CA LEU A 434 -33.64 10.96 54.90
C LEU A 434 -34.14 9.61 54.35
N ARG A 435 -35.38 9.61 53.84
CA ARG A 435 -35.95 8.41 53.21
C ARG A 435 -35.36 8.23 51.83
N GLN A 436 -34.43 7.29 51.68
CA GLN A 436 -33.83 6.95 50.39
C GLN A 436 -34.90 6.50 49.38
N LEU A 437 -34.84 7.04 48.18
CA LEU A 437 -35.71 6.71 47.05
C LEU A 437 -34.97 5.86 46.02
N THR A 438 -33.70 6.19 45.75
CA THR A 438 -32.84 5.40 44.86
C THR A 438 -31.35 5.59 45.20
N VAL A 439 -30.53 4.70 44.67
CA VAL A 439 -29.09 4.88 44.43
C VAL A 439 -28.84 4.48 42.99
N GLN A 440 -28.05 5.23 42.23
CA GLN A 440 -27.61 4.91 40.87
C GLN A 440 -26.09 5.00 40.79
N ASP A 441 -25.52 4.12 39.97
CA ASP A 441 -24.09 3.90 39.69
C ASP A 441 -23.96 4.06 38.14
N ASP A 442 -23.16 3.25 37.45
CA ASP A 442 -23.04 3.29 35.99
C ASP A 442 -24.39 3.19 35.21
N ASN A 443 -24.56 4.01 34.17
CA ASN A 443 -25.62 3.84 33.17
C ASN A 443 -25.22 2.73 32.18
N THR A 444 -25.71 1.53 32.45
CA THR A 444 -25.37 0.30 31.69
C THR A 444 -26.07 0.17 30.32
N THR A 445 -26.72 1.21 29.80
CA THR A 445 -27.51 1.16 28.57
C THR A 445 -26.65 0.96 27.31
N GLN A 446 -26.59 -0.28 26.82
CA GLN A 446 -25.79 -0.65 25.64
C GLN A 446 -26.66 -0.76 24.37
N PHE A 447 -26.37 0.05 23.34
CA PHE A 447 -27.14 0.03 22.09
C PHE A 447 -26.73 -1.09 21.13
N GLN A 448 -25.42 -1.28 20.87
CA GLN A 448 -24.95 -2.38 20.01
C GLN A 448 -23.59 -2.91 20.44
N GLN A 449 -23.62 -4.05 21.13
CA GLN A 449 -22.45 -4.75 21.64
C GLN A 449 -21.37 -4.93 20.57
N ASN A 450 -20.13 -4.58 20.93
CA ASN A 450 -18.92 -4.63 20.10
C ASN A 450 -18.93 -3.75 18.83
N VAL A 451 -19.94 -2.90 18.61
CA VAL A 451 -20.03 -1.99 17.45
C VAL A 451 -20.13 -0.52 17.87
N PHE A 452 -20.89 -0.23 18.92
CA PHE A 452 -21.11 1.11 19.45
C PHE A 452 -21.35 1.01 20.96
N GLU A 453 -20.31 1.30 21.75
CA GLU A 453 -20.35 1.17 23.22
C GLU A 453 -20.89 2.44 23.87
N THR A 454 -22.04 2.34 24.53
CA THR A 454 -22.81 3.47 25.06
C THR A 454 -23.07 3.37 26.56
N LYS A 455 -22.53 2.36 27.23
CA LYS A 455 -22.43 2.39 28.70
C LYS A 455 -21.56 3.56 29.13
N THR A 456 -21.81 4.06 30.33
CA THR A 456 -21.03 5.14 30.92
C THR A 456 -21.07 5.09 32.44
N ASP A 457 -20.00 5.54 33.07
CA ASP A 457 -19.88 5.64 34.54
C ASP A 457 -20.76 6.78 35.12
N ASP A 458 -21.42 7.54 34.24
CA ASP A 458 -22.34 8.63 34.56
C ASP A 458 -23.77 8.14 34.92
N PRO A 459 -24.27 8.32 36.17
CA PRO A 459 -25.61 7.93 36.57
C PRO A 459 -26.70 8.86 36.02
N SER A 460 -27.89 8.31 35.84
CA SER A 460 -29.11 9.08 35.56
C SER A 460 -30.34 8.46 36.21
N PHE A 461 -31.33 9.27 36.55
CA PHE A 461 -32.58 8.83 37.19
C PHE A 461 -33.79 9.65 36.71
N GLN A 462 -34.99 9.06 36.77
CA GLN A 462 -36.26 9.74 36.53
C GLN A 462 -37.10 9.66 37.81
N LEU A 463 -37.26 10.79 38.47
CA LEU A 463 -37.97 10.93 39.75
C LEU A 463 -39.41 11.41 39.52
N ASP A 464 -40.37 10.49 39.62
CA ASP A 464 -41.76 10.84 39.92
C ASP A 464 -41.83 11.32 41.39
N ILE A 465 -42.24 12.56 41.62
CA ILE A 465 -42.32 13.14 42.96
C ILE A 465 -43.56 12.59 43.70
N PRO A 466 -43.41 11.81 44.79
CA PRO A 466 -44.54 11.16 45.45
C PRO A 466 -45.40 12.11 46.29
N GLU A 467 -44.84 13.23 46.77
CA GLU A 467 -45.47 14.11 47.76
C GLU A 467 -44.82 15.50 47.67
N THR A 468 -45.51 16.57 48.05
CA THR A 468 -44.92 17.92 48.04
C THR A 468 -43.96 18.11 49.21
N GLY A 469 -42.78 18.67 48.96
CA GLY A 469 -41.80 19.07 49.98
C GLY A 469 -40.35 18.97 49.52
N THR A 470 -39.44 18.94 50.49
CA THR A 470 -38.00 18.95 50.28
C THR A 470 -37.44 17.58 49.89
N TYR A 471 -36.57 17.57 48.88
CA TYR A 471 -35.80 16.42 48.42
C TYR A 471 -34.31 16.75 48.47
N GLN A 472 -33.47 15.72 48.61
CA GLN A 472 -32.02 15.85 48.62
C GLN A 472 -31.40 14.91 47.56
N VAL A 473 -30.51 15.46 46.73
CA VAL A 473 -29.52 14.70 45.96
C VAL A 473 -28.23 14.70 46.77
N THR A 474 -27.61 13.53 46.89
CA THR A 474 -26.25 13.40 47.43
C THR A 474 -25.39 12.70 46.40
N LEU A 475 -24.19 13.22 46.17
CA LEU A 475 -23.20 12.71 45.22
C LEU A 475 -21.87 12.49 45.95
N ARG A 476 -21.12 11.49 45.48
CA ARG A 476 -19.73 11.23 45.89
C ARG A 476 -19.01 10.47 44.78
N ASP A 477 -17.69 10.52 44.75
CA ASP A 477 -16.92 9.64 43.89
C ASP A 477 -16.92 8.18 44.43
N ARG A 478 -16.93 7.19 43.54
CA ARG A 478 -16.84 5.76 43.89
C ARG A 478 -15.61 5.42 44.74
N TYR A 479 -14.53 6.18 44.58
CA TYR A 479 -13.26 6.00 45.27
C TYR A 479 -12.96 7.11 46.30
N TRP A 480 -13.96 7.91 46.69
CA TRP A 480 -13.89 9.04 47.64
C TRP A 480 -13.03 8.81 48.91
N GLU A 481 -13.08 7.61 49.51
CA GLU A 481 -12.23 7.17 50.65
C GLU A 481 -10.70 7.18 50.36
N SER A 482 -10.32 7.34 49.09
CA SER A 482 -8.94 7.14 48.62
C SER A 482 -8.45 8.16 47.59
N ARG A 483 -9.36 8.96 46.99
CA ARG A 483 -9.01 10.05 46.08
C ARG A 483 -9.93 11.25 46.26
N GLY A 484 -9.33 12.42 46.01
CA GLY A 484 -9.97 13.72 46.02
C GLY A 484 -9.04 14.71 45.32
N HIS A 485 -9.54 15.46 44.35
CA HIS A 485 -8.78 16.51 43.68
C HIS A 485 -9.71 17.33 42.78
N ALA A 486 -9.46 18.63 42.67
CA ALA A 486 -10.22 19.60 41.88
C ALA A 486 -10.33 19.31 40.35
N SER A 487 -9.83 18.16 39.86
CA SER A 487 -10.10 17.67 38.51
C SER A 487 -11.13 16.52 38.44
N LEU A 488 -11.72 16.12 39.58
CA LEU A 488 -12.87 15.20 39.67
C LEU A 488 -14.19 15.96 39.46
N LEU A 489 -14.26 16.74 38.38
CA LEU A 489 -15.44 17.56 38.07
C LEU A 489 -16.60 16.69 37.58
N TYR A 490 -17.81 17.15 37.89
CA TYR A 490 -19.04 16.67 37.27
C TYR A 490 -20.02 17.83 37.01
N ARG A 491 -21.05 17.54 36.23
CA ARG A 491 -22.19 18.42 35.94
C ARG A 491 -23.47 17.71 36.35
N LEU A 492 -24.10 18.14 37.43
CA LEU A 492 -25.38 17.60 37.90
C LEU A 492 -26.52 18.41 37.26
N ASN A 493 -27.37 17.76 36.46
CA ASN A 493 -28.51 18.39 35.80
C ASN A 493 -29.83 17.95 36.45
N LEU A 494 -30.55 18.88 37.08
CA LEU A 494 -31.92 18.67 37.56
C LEU A 494 -32.87 19.49 36.68
N ARG A 495 -33.70 18.82 35.88
CA ARG A 495 -34.67 19.49 35.01
C ARG A 495 -36.02 18.79 34.99
N ARG A 496 -37.10 19.57 34.79
CA ARG A 496 -38.45 18.99 34.59
C ARG A 496 -38.41 18.06 33.38
N ARG A 497 -39.08 16.92 33.45
CA ARG A 497 -39.04 15.88 32.41
C ARG A 497 -39.53 16.45 31.07
N THR A 498 -38.58 16.66 30.16
CA THR A 498 -38.77 17.40 28.91
C THR A 498 -38.37 16.49 27.72
N PRO A 499 -39.18 15.46 27.38
CA PRO A 499 -38.79 14.34 26.51
C PRO A 499 -38.05 14.76 25.23
N ASP A 500 -36.85 14.24 25.02
CA ASP A 500 -36.00 14.58 23.88
C ASP A 500 -35.08 13.40 23.50
N PHE A 501 -34.30 13.55 22.43
CA PHE A 501 -33.26 12.60 22.04
C PHE A 501 -32.04 13.28 21.40
N ARG A 502 -30.94 12.55 21.29
CA ARG A 502 -29.84 12.82 20.33
C ARG A 502 -29.65 11.58 19.46
N LEU A 503 -29.11 11.76 18.25
CA LEU A 503 -28.85 10.64 17.32
C LEU A 503 -27.35 10.48 17.04
N ALA A 504 -26.94 9.24 16.77
CA ALA A 504 -25.63 8.91 16.20
C ALA A 504 -25.81 7.91 15.04
N VAL A 505 -24.83 7.81 14.13
CA VAL A 505 -24.89 6.87 12.99
C VAL A 505 -23.51 6.30 12.63
N THR A 506 -23.44 4.97 12.46
CA THR A 506 -22.24 4.22 12.03
C THR A 506 -22.47 3.43 10.74
N PRO A 507 -21.45 3.25 9.89
CA PRO A 507 -21.52 2.29 8.78
C PRO A 507 -21.65 0.85 9.31
N SER A 508 -22.51 0.03 8.72
CA SER A 508 -22.71 -1.37 9.13
C SER A 508 -21.72 -2.28 8.39
N ALA A 509 -20.62 -2.64 9.05
CA ALA A 509 -19.59 -3.50 8.48
C ALA A 509 -20.05 -4.97 8.25
N PRO A 510 -19.43 -5.73 7.32
CA PRO A 510 -19.82 -7.11 7.02
C PRO A 510 -19.73 -8.06 8.22
N THR A 511 -18.77 -7.81 9.12
CA THR A 511 -18.68 -8.41 10.45
C THR A 511 -18.80 -7.29 11.49
N ALA A 512 -19.54 -7.54 12.58
CA ALA A 512 -19.68 -6.59 13.68
C ALA A 512 -18.30 -6.14 14.22
N GLY A 513 -18.14 -4.84 14.47
CA GLY A 513 -16.91 -4.26 15.01
C GLY A 513 -15.76 -4.11 14.02
N GLN A 514 -15.94 -4.41 12.72
CA GLN A 514 -14.92 -4.17 11.70
C GLN A 514 -14.84 -2.71 11.26
N THR A 515 -13.61 -2.21 11.08
CA THR A 515 -13.32 -0.90 10.48
C THR A 515 -13.70 -0.92 9.00
N TRP A 516 -14.69 -0.11 8.61
CA TRP A 516 -15.33 -0.20 7.29
C TRP A 516 -15.85 1.17 6.81
N PRO A 517 -15.70 1.53 5.51
CA PRO A 517 -16.27 2.75 4.94
C PRO A 517 -17.74 2.59 4.55
N THR A 518 -18.44 3.70 4.34
CA THR A 518 -19.76 3.72 3.68
C THR A 518 -19.57 3.62 2.15
N GLY A 519 -19.16 2.43 1.66
CA GLY A 519 -18.86 2.20 0.25
C GLY A 519 -20.03 1.59 -0.52
N LEU A 520 -20.50 2.29 -1.55
CA LEU A 520 -21.47 1.82 -2.54
C LEU A 520 -20.78 1.56 -3.89
N ARG A 521 -21.13 0.46 -4.56
CA ARG A 521 -20.93 0.29 -6.00
C ARG A 521 -22.08 0.92 -6.80
N GLN A 522 -21.93 1.03 -8.12
CA GLN A 522 -23.07 1.42 -8.97
C GLN A 522 -24.16 0.34 -8.91
N GLY A 523 -25.40 0.73 -8.60
CA GLY A 523 -26.51 -0.21 -8.39
C GLY A 523 -26.38 -1.06 -7.13
N ASP A 524 -25.85 -0.50 -6.05
CA ASP A 524 -25.58 -1.18 -4.77
C ASP A 524 -26.47 -0.64 -3.64
N ASN A 525 -26.54 -1.37 -2.52
CA ASN A 525 -27.19 -0.93 -1.29
C ASN A 525 -26.21 -1.08 -0.11
N PHE A 526 -26.14 -0.09 0.79
CA PHE A 526 -25.23 -0.08 1.94
C PHE A 526 -25.98 0.26 3.24
N PRO A 527 -25.93 -0.59 4.28
CA PRO A 527 -26.60 -0.35 5.55
C PRO A 527 -25.76 0.53 6.49
N MET A 528 -26.45 1.38 7.25
CA MET A 528 -25.91 2.20 8.34
C MET A 528 -26.84 2.08 9.54
N THR A 529 -26.30 1.86 10.73
CA THR A 529 -27.10 1.77 11.95
C THR A 529 -27.21 3.15 12.58
N VAL A 530 -28.44 3.63 12.79
CA VAL A 530 -28.74 4.90 13.46
C VAL A 530 -29.21 4.60 14.88
N TYR A 531 -28.60 5.24 15.87
CA TYR A 531 -28.86 5.07 17.29
C TYR A 531 -29.57 6.28 17.90
N ALA A 532 -30.40 6.07 18.91
CA ALA A 532 -31.15 7.10 19.61
C ALA A 532 -30.85 7.14 21.12
N PHE A 533 -30.13 8.19 21.54
CA PHE A 533 -29.95 8.57 22.94
C PHE A 533 -31.23 9.23 23.44
N ARG A 534 -32.18 8.41 23.90
CA ARG A 534 -33.45 8.85 24.50
C ARG A 534 -33.19 9.52 25.85
N ARG A 535 -33.65 10.77 26.02
CA ARG A 535 -33.52 11.57 27.24
C ARG A 535 -34.88 11.87 27.84
N ASP A 536 -34.93 12.07 29.14
CA ASP A 536 -36.13 12.50 29.88
C ASP A 536 -37.34 11.56 29.68
N GLY A 537 -37.05 10.25 29.58
CA GLY A 537 -38.04 9.22 29.30
C GLY A 537 -38.81 9.43 28.00
N PHE A 538 -38.16 9.91 26.93
CA PHE A 538 -38.75 9.94 25.60
C PHE A 538 -38.89 8.52 25.03
N GLU A 539 -40.11 7.98 25.05
CA GLU A 539 -40.40 6.62 24.55
C GLU A 539 -40.91 6.57 23.10
N GLY A 540 -41.27 7.71 22.50
CA GLY A 540 -41.91 7.78 21.19
C GLY A 540 -41.07 7.25 20.02
N SER A 541 -41.72 6.98 18.88
CA SER A 541 -41.04 6.64 17.64
C SER A 541 -40.30 7.84 17.04
N ILE A 542 -39.21 7.60 16.32
CA ILE A 542 -38.42 8.64 15.63
C ILE A 542 -38.35 8.31 14.14
N THR A 543 -38.90 9.17 13.28
CA THR A 543 -38.71 9.07 11.83
C THR A 543 -37.33 9.61 11.48
N VAL A 544 -36.50 8.81 10.83
CA VAL A 544 -35.14 9.15 10.40
C VAL A 544 -35.10 9.25 8.88
N SER A 545 -34.56 10.36 8.39
CA SER A 545 -34.40 10.66 6.96
C SER A 545 -32.95 11.06 6.65
N ALA A 546 -32.53 10.85 5.40
CA ALA A 546 -31.31 11.47 4.88
C ALA A 546 -31.65 12.79 4.17
N GLN A 547 -30.74 13.76 4.29
CA GLN A 547 -30.88 15.12 3.78
C GLN A 547 -29.60 15.49 3.01
N ASN A 548 -29.74 16.29 1.94
CA ASN A 548 -28.65 16.67 1.03
C ASN A 548 -27.97 15.45 0.35
N LEU A 549 -28.76 14.48 -0.12
CA LEU A 549 -28.24 13.36 -0.92
C LEU A 549 -27.73 13.85 -2.29
N PRO A 550 -26.62 13.27 -2.82
CA PRO A 550 -26.16 13.55 -4.18
C PRO A 550 -27.03 12.87 -5.23
N GLN A 551 -26.98 13.36 -6.48
CA GLN A 551 -27.71 12.77 -7.60
C GLN A 551 -27.32 11.30 -7.80
N GLY A 552 -28.34 10.44 -8.01
CA GLY A 552 -28.17 8.99 -8.15
C GLY A 552 -28.07 8.22 -6.83
N ILE A 553 -28.06 8.89 -5.67
CA ILE A 553 -28.20 8.24 -4.36
C ILE A 553 -29.59 8.46 -3.79
N GLN A 554 -30.20 7.38 -3.32
CA GLN A 554 -31.45 7.38 -2.56
C GLN A 554 -31.19 6.83 -1.15
N CYS A 555 -32.02 7.22 -0.19
CA CYS A 555 -31.95 6.70 1.17
C CYS A 555 -33.35 6.86 1.81
N PRO A 556 -34.23 5.85 1.67
CA PRO A 556 -35.61 5.93 2.15
C PRO A 556 -35.72 6.23 3.64
N GLU A 557 -36.81 6.88 4.06
CA GLU A 557 -37.05 7.09 5.49
C GLU A 557 -37.24 5.77 6.24
N VAL A 558 -36.81 5.75 7.49
CA VAL A 558 -36.98 4.62 8.41
C VAL A 558 -37.51 5.11 9.74
N VAL A 559 -38.18 4.24 10.50
CA VAL A 559 -38.67 4.59 11.84
C VAL A 559 -37.89 3.79 12.88
N ILE A 560 -37.25 4.47 13.82
CA ILE A 560 -36.82 3.86 15.09
C ILE A 560 -38.11 3.65 15.90
N PRO A 561 -38.51 2.39 16.20
CA PRO A 561 -39.75 2.12 16.92
C PRO A 561 -39.82 2.78 18.30
N GLU A 562 -41.02 2.84 18.87
CA GLU A 562 -41.20 3.21 20.27
C GLU A 562 -40.35 2.34 21.20
N LYS A 563 -39.72 2.96 22.20
CA LYS A 563 -38.78 2.37 23.17
C LYS A 563 -37.53 1.70 22.58
N ALA A 564 -37.43 1.49 21.27
CA ALA A 564 -36.23 0.99 20.61
C ALA A 564 -35.15 2.08 20.49
N ASN A 565 -33.88 1.69 20.59
CA ASN A 565 -32.75 2.61 20.57
C ASN A 565 -31.99 2.63 19.23
N SER A 566 -32.45 1.92 18.21
CA SER A 566 -31.80 1.91 16.89
C SER A 566 -32.71 1.47 15.74
N ALA A 567 -32.35 1.85 14.51
CA ALA A 567 -32.84 1.25 13.27
C ALA A 567 -31.74 1.27 12.19
N THR A 568 -31.82 0.35 11.21
CA THR A 568 -30.92 0.35 10.04
C THR A 568 -31.49 1.22 8.93
N LEU A 569 -30.76 2.27 8.58
CA LEU A 569 -30.97 3.15 7.43
C LEU A 569 -30.13 2.62 6.25
N VAL A 570 -30.69 2.50 5.05
CA VAL A 570 -29.97 1.96 3.88
C VAL A 570 -29.81 3.06 2.83
N ALA A 571 -28.57 3.33 2.43
CA ALA A 571 -28.26 4.13 1.26
C ALA A 571 -28.23 3.22 0.02
N THR A 572 -28.79 3.70 -1.10
CA THR A 572 -28.91 2.97 -2.35
C THR A 572 -28.33 3.81 -3.48
N ALA A 573 -27.43 3.23 -4.26
CA ALA A 573 -26.95 3.82 -5.50
C ALA A 573 -27.77 3.32 -6.69
N ALA A 574 -28.13 4.25 -7.59
CA ALA A 574 -28.56 3.92 -8.93
C ALA A 574 -27.39 3.34 -9.76
N GLN A 575 -27.69 2.66 -10.86
CA GLN A 575 -26.67 2.07 -11.74
C GLN A 575 -25.86 3.13 -12.51
N ASP A 576 -26.39 4.35 -12.67
CA ASP A 576 -25.75 5.51 -13.28
C ASP A 576 -25.20 6.52 -12.25
N ALA A 577 -25.21 6.18 -10.95
CA ALA A 577 -24.71 7.06 -9.90
C ALA A 577 -23.24 7.44 -10.14
N SER A 578 -22.93 8.74 -10.06
CA SER A 578 -21.59 9.25 -10.35
C SER A 578 -20.57 8.78 -9.30
N PRO A 579 -19.41 8.24 -9.70
CA PRO A 579 -18.35 7.87 -8.76
C PRO A 579 -17.77 9.10 -8.03
N GLY A 580 -17.46 8.96 -6.74
CA GLY A 580 -16.95 10.06 -5.93
C GLY A 580 -17.03 9.85 -4.41
N LEU A 581 -16.87 10.94 -3.66
CA LEU A 581 -17.09 11.05 -2.22
C LEU A 581 -18.10 12.17 -1.96
N TYR A 582 -19.17 11.86 -1.24
CA TYR A 582 -20.26 12.78 -0.97
C TYR A 582 -20.57 12.82 0.52
N ALA A 583 -20.73 14.02 1.07
CA ALA A 583 -21.21 14.24 2.43
C ALA A 583 -22.71 14.53 2.42
N PHE A 584 -23.44 13.95 3.37
CA PHE A 584 -24.88 14.17 3.55
C PHE A 584 -25.20 14.23 5.04
N ARG A 585 -26.45 14.56 5.40
CA ARG A 585 -26.91 14.60 6.79
C ARG A 585 -27.94 13.51 7.03
N VAL A 586 -27.97 12.97 8.24
CA VAL A 586 -29.06 12.13 8.73
C VAL A 586 -29.80 12.92 9.81
N GLN A 587 -31.13 12.92 9.76
CA GLN A 587 -31.99 13.75 10.59
C GLN A 587 -33.15 12.94 11.14
N GLY A 588 -33.31 12.96 12.46
CA GLY A 588 -34.47 12.42 13.17
C GLY A 588 -35.51 13.49 13.45
N THR A 589 -36.77 13.15 13.23
CA THR A 589 -37.93 13.95 13.58
C THR A 589 -38.89 13.10 14.42
N ALA A 590 -39.40 13.67 15.51
CA ALA A 590 -40.45 13.02 16.32
C ALA A 590 -41.46 14.05 16.84
N THR A 591 -42.60 13.57 17.33
CA THR A 591 -43.57 14.38 18.07
C THR A 591 -43.55 13.98 19.54
N THR A 592 -43.70 14.94 20.45
CA THR A 592 -43.89 14.67 21.88
C THR A 592 -44.85 15.68 22.52
N MET A 593 -45.23 15.43 23.77
CA MET A 593 -46.13 16.24 24.61
C MET A 593 -45.51 16.36 26.02
N ASN A 594 -46.03 17.25 26.86
CA ASN A 594 -45.61 17.33 28.26
C ASN A 594 -46.11 16.09 29.04
N PRO A 595 -45.23 15.25 29.63
CA PRO A 595 -45.62 14.10 30.43
C PRO A 595 -46.53 14.43 31.61
N GLU A 596 -46.39 15.63 32.20
CA GLU A 596 -47.24 16.09 33.31
C GLU A 596 -48.68 16.35 32.85
N ALA A 597 -48.87 16.85 31.63
CA ALA A 597 -50.21 17.07 31.05
C ALA A 597 -50.88 15.73 30.67
N VAL A 598 -50.13 14.80 30.07
CA VAL A 598 -50.60 13.43 29.78
C VAL A 598 -51.00 12.71 31.08
N LYS A 599 -50.15 12.77 32.11
CA LYS A 599 -50.42 12.21 33.46
C LYS A 599 -51.63 12.88 34.12
N ALA A 600 -51.85 14.18 33.92
CA ALA A 600 -53.04 14.88 34.39
C ALA A 600 -54.32 14.34 33.72
N VAL A 601 -54.34 14.16 32.40
CA VAL A 601 -55.48 13.56 31.67
C VAL A 601 -55.80 12.16 32.20
N VAL A 602 -54.79 11.29 32.32
CA VAL A 602 -54.95 9.93 32.88
C VAL A 602 -55.48 9.96 34.31
N ASN A 603 -54.94 10.83 35.17
CA ASN A 603 -55.37 10.95 36.57
C ASN A 603 -56.80 11.49 36.70
N LYS A 604 -57.20 12.47 35.88
CA LYS A 604 -58.58 13.01 35.89
C LYS A 604 -59.59 11.98 35.36
N GLN A 605 -59.25 11.22 34.31
CA GLN A 605 -60.09 10.10 33.86
C GLN A 605 -60.24 9.05 34.96
N LYS A 606 -59.14 8.61 35.58
CA LYS A 606 -59.19 7.65 36.69
C LYS A 606 -60.04 8.16 37.87
N ALA A 607 -60.00 9.45 38.18
CA ALA A 607 -60.83 10.05 39.23
C ALA A 607 -62.33 10.03 38.88
N ILE A 608 -62.69 10.21 37.61
CA ILE A 608 -64.08 10.03 37.12
C ILE A 608 -64.49 8.55 37.23
N ASP A 609 -63.62 7.62 36.84
CA ASP A 609 -63.89 6.18 36.88
C ASP A 609 -64.09 5.68 38.32
N ASP A 610 -63.22 6.11 39.24
CA ASP A 610 -63.35 5.83 40.68
C ASP A 610 -64.60 6.50 41.28
N GLY A 611 -64.85 7.76 40.93
CA GLY A 611 -66.02 8.52 41.38
C GLY A 611 -67.35 7.96 40.87
N SER A 612 -67.35 7.25 39.73
CA SER A 612 -68.55 6.64 39.14
C SER A 612 -68.99 5.35 39.83
N LYS A 613 -68.07 4.62 40.48
CA LYS A 613 -68.35 3.34 41.16
C LYS A 613 -69.51 3.40 42.17
N PRO A 614 -69.56 4.34 43.13
CA PRO A 614 -70.64 4.40 44.12
C PRO A 614 -71.99 4.86 43.56
N VAL A 615 -72.07 5.37 42.32
CA VAL A 615 -73.32 5.97 41.79
C VAL A 615 -74.45 4.95 41.70
N ALA A 616 -74.16 3.69 41.38
CA ALA A 616 -75.16 2.63 41.32
C ALA A 616 -75.75 2.28 42.70
N ASP A 617 -74.90 2.18 43.73
CA ASP A 617 -75.33 1.91 45.10
C ASP A 617 -76.03 3.11 45.74
N LEU A 618 -75.61 4.34 45.43
CA LEU A 618 -76.30 5.56 45.84
C LEU A 618 -77.68 5.69 45.19
N GLN A 619 -77.82 5.37 43.89
CA GLN A 619 -79.13 5.34 43.22
C GLN A 619 -80.03 4.28 43.88
N LYS A 620 -79.51 3.07 44.12
CA LYS A 620 -80.24 2.01 44.83
C LYS A 620 -80.67 2.40 46.24
N ALA A 621 -79.86 3.19 46.96
CA ALA A 621 -80.22 3.73 48.27
C ALA A 621 -81.33 4.80 48.17
N VAL A 622 -81.31 5.65 47.14
CA VAL A 622 -82.40 6.59 46.81
C VAL A 622 -83.69 5.83 46.52
N ASP A 623 -83.64 4.79 45.68
CA ASP A 623 -84.80 3.99 45.31
C ASP A 623 -85.43 3.29 46.53
N GLN A 624 -84.59 2.74 47.41
CA GLN A 624 -85.02 2.13 48.69
C GLN A 624 -85.62 3.17 49.65
N ALA A 625 -85.00 4.34 49.78
CA ALA A 625 -85.53 5.42 50.62
C ALA A 625 -86.87 5.96 50.06
N LYS A 626 -87.04 5.99 48.74
CA LYS A 626 -88.30 6.38 48.09
C LYS A 626 -89.41 5.36 48.35
N GLN A 627 -89.13 4.05 48.27
CA GLN A 627 -90.08 3.01 48.64
C GLN A 627 -90.49 3.10 50.12
N ALA A 628 -89.55 3.41 51.02
CA ALA A 628 -89.85 3.62 52.44
C ALA A 628 -90.73 4.87 52.69
N LEU A 629 -90.47 5.96 51.96
CA LEU A 629 -91.28 7.18 51.98
C LEU A 629 -92.71 6.94 51.47
N ASP A 630 -92.86 6.28 50.32
CA ASP A 630 -94.18 6.00 49.73
C ASP A 630 -95.01 5.07 50.62
N LYS A 631 -94.35 4.10 51.28
CA LYS A 631 -94.98 3.26 52.30
C LYS A 631 -95.43 4.08 53.52
N ALA A 632 -94.55 4.93 54.07
CA ALA A 632 -94.86 5.73 55.24
C ALA A 632 -95.97 6.78 54.96
N GLN A 633 -96.05 7.29 53.73
CA GLN A 633 -97.14 8.15 53.27
C GLN A 633 -98.48 7.39 53.30
N ALA A 634 -98.54 6.18 52.72
CA ALA A 634 -99.76 5.36 52.75
C ALA A 634 -100.18 4.95 54.17
N GLU A 635 -99.22 4.61 55.05
CA GLU A 635 -99.48 4.33 56.47
C GLU A 635 -99.96 5.59 57.23
N HIS A 636 -99.44 6.77 56.89
CA HIS A 636 -99.92 8.03 57.46
C HIS A 636 -101.31 8.43 56.96
N ASP A 637 -101.58 8.37 55.65
CA ASP A 637 -102.87 8.73 55.06
C ASP A 637 -104.01 7.86 55.63
N ALA A 638 -103.75 6.57 55.83
CA ALA A 638 -104.69 5.65 56.46
C ALA A 638 -104.96 6.02 57.94
N ALA A 639 -103.92 6.33 58.71
CA ALA A 639 -104.05 6.70 60.12
C ALA A 639 -104.68 8.09 60.32
N ALA A 640 -104.31 9.07 59.50
CA ALA A 640 -104.87 10.42 59.49
C ALA A 640 -106.36 10.40 59.13
N LYS A 641 -106.75 9.58 58.15
CA LYS A 641 -108.17 9.33 57.86
C LYS A 641 -108.90 8.70 59.05
N ALA A 642 -108.34 7.64 59.65
CA ALA A 642 -108.97 6.98 60.81
C ALA A 642 -109.14 7.93 62.02
N ALA A 643 -108.21 8.87 62.21
CA ALA A 643 -108.33 9.92 63.22
C ALA A 643 -109.37 10.99 62.85
N ALA A 644 -109.50 11.36 61.57
CA ALA A 644 -110.51 12.29 61.09
C ALA A 644 -111.94 11.71 61.14
N ASP A 645 -112.08 10.41 60.89
CA ASP A 645 -113.35 9.66 60.99
C ASP A 645 -113.80 9.46 62.46
N ALA A 646 -112.90 9.65 63.45
CA ALA A 646 -113.18 9.45 64.88
C ALA A 646 -112.35 10.38 65.82
N PRO A 647 -112.55 11.71 65.79
CA PRO A 647 -111.63 12.69 66.38
C PRO A 647 -111.51 12.62 67.92
N ASP A 648 -112.55 12.20 68.63
CA ASP A 648 -112.51 12.06 70.10
C ASP A 648 -111.70 10.83 70.57
N ASN A 649 -111.32 9.92 69.65
CA ASN A 649 -110.52 8.75 69.99
C ASN A 649 -109.04 9.11 70.07
N LYS A 650 -108.59 9.40 71.30
CA LYS A 650 -107.18 9.73 71.58
C LYS A 650 -106.18 8.69 71.03
N GLY A 651 -106.52 7.41 71.04
CA GLY A 651 -105.63 6.36 70.53
C GLY A 651 -105.36 6.48 69.02
N LEU A 652 -106.36 6.89 68.23
CA LEU A 652 -106.21 7.08 66.79
C LEU A 652 -105.50 8.40 66.46
N THR A 653 -105.73 9.47 67.23
CA THR A 653 -105.01 10.75 67.06
C THR A 653 -103.54 10.65 67.47
N ASP A 654 -103.22 9.97 68.59
CA ASP A 654 -101.83 9.66 68.97
C ASP A 654 -101.14 8.77 67.89
N GLN A 655 -101.87 7.80 67.30
CA GLN A 655 -101.35 6.96 66.21
C GLN A 655 -101.13 7.75 64.90
N ALA A 656 -102.01 8.70 64.56
CA ALA A 656 -101.84 9.59 63.41
C ALA A 656 -100.65 10.56 63.59
N ALA A 657 -100.38 11.01 64.82
CA ALA A 657 -99.19 11.79 65.14
C ALA A 657 -97.89 10.97 65.01
N GLN A 658 -97.90 9.71 65.46
CA GLN A 658 -96.75 8.80 65.30
C GLN A 658 -96.49 8.45 63.83
N SER A 659 -97.53 8.18 63.03
CA SER A 659 -97.37 7.92 61.60
C SER A 659 -96.89 9.16 60.84
N LYS A 660 -97.32 10.37 61.24
CA LYS A 660 -96.77 11.63 60.72
C LYS A 660 -95.27 11.75 61.01
N GLN A 661 -94.86 11.47 62.25
CA GLN A 661 -93.45 11.51 62.64
C GLN A 661 -92.61 10.47 61.86
N ALA A 662 -93.17 9.29 61.58
CA ALA A 662 -92.52 8.27 60.74
C ALA A 662 -92.41 8.68 59.27
N LEU A 663 -93.45 9.30 58.71
CA LEU A 663 -93.45 9.90 57.37
C LEU A 663 -92.37 10.99 57.24
N ASP A 664 -92.29 11.91 58.20
CA ASP A 664 -91.30 13.00 58.18
C ASP A 664 -89.86 12.47 58.31
N GLN A 665 -89.65 11.41 59.09
CA GLN A 665 -88.36 10.69 59.14
C GLN A 665 -88.02 9.97 57.83
N ALA A 666 -89.00 9.38 57.14
CA ALA A 666 -88.80 8.74 55.84
C ALA A 666 -88.50 9.78 54.75
N ALA A 667 -89.18 10.92 54.77
CA ALA A 667 -88.92 12.05 53.87
C ALA A 667 -87.52 12.62 54.07
N ALA A 668 -87.07 12.79 55.32
CA ALA A 668 -85.71 13.22 55.64
C ALA A 668 -84.65 12.24 55.09
N LYS A 669 -84.85 10.92 55.26
CA LYS A 669 -83.93 9.90 54.71
C LYS A 669 -83.89 9.86 53.19
N TYR A 670 -85.02 10.07 52.51
CA TYR A 670 -85.05 10.19 51.05
C TYR A 670 -84.29 11.44 50.57
N GLN A 671 -84.47 12.58 51.23
CA GLN A 671 -83.71 13.81 50.93
C GLN A 671 -82.20 13.62 51.18
N GLU A 672 -81.81 12.97 52.28
CA GLU A 672 -80.40 12.67 52.59
C GLU A 672 -79.76 11.74 51.53
N ALA A 673 -80.48 10.71 51.08
CA ALA A 673 -80.02 9.82 50.01
C ALA A 673 -79.87 10.56 48.67
N GLN A 674 -80.86 11.39 48.31
CA GLN A 674 -80.87 12.17 47.07
C GLN A 674 -79.70 13.18 47.06
N GLN A 675 -79.48 13.88 48.16
CA GLN A 675 -78.35 14.82 48.32
C GLN A 675 -77.00 14.13 48.14
N LYS A 676 -76.81 12.91 48.69
CA LYS A 676 -75.58 12.13 48.51
C LYS A 676 -75.36 11.72 47.05
N LEU A 677 -76.42 11.26 46.38
CA LEU A 677 -76.37 10.90 44.96
C LEU A 677 -76.03 12.10 44.07
N ASP A 678 -76.68 13.24 44.29
CA ASP A 678 -76.50 14.41 43.43
C ASP A 678 -75.19 15.16 43.74
N ALA A 679 -74.69 15.14 44.98
CA ALA A 679 -73.32 15.56 45.29
C ALA A 679 -72.26 14.70 44.59
N GLN A 680 -72.48 13.38 44.49
CA GLN A 680 -71.58 12.49 43.74
C GLN A 680 -71.62 12.79 42.23
N LYS A 681 -72.80 13.00 41.65
CA LYS A 681 -72.96 13.43 40.25
C LYS A 681 -72.28 14.78 39.97
N GLN A 682 -72.43 15.76 40.87
CA GLN A 682 -71.77 17.06 40.74
C GLN A 682 -70.24 16.93 40.83
N THR A 683 -69.74 16.03 41.68
CA THR A 683 -68.30 15.73 41.75
C THR A 683 -67.77 15.17 40.43
N ILE A 684 -68.51 14.23 39.81
CA ILE A 684 -68.18 13.70 38.47
C ILE A 684 -68.24 14.79 37.39
N ALA A 685 -69.25 15.67 37.42
CA ALA A 685 -69.38 16.78 36.47
C ALA A 685 -68.20 17.77 36.59
N ASN A 686 -67.77 18.10 37.81
CA ASN A 686 -66.60 18.95 38.05
C ASN A 686 -65.33 18.30 37.50
N LEU A 687 -65.08 17.02 37.83
CA LEU A 687 -63.94 16.25 37.31
C LEU A 687 -63.96 16.13 35.78
N THR A 688 -65.13 16.07 35.15
CA THR A 688 -65.28 16.03 33.69
C THR A 688 -64.84 17.35 33.04
N ASN A 689 -65.16 18.49 33.65
CA ASN A 689 -64.69 19.79 33.19
C ASN A 689 -63.16 19.93 33.37
N GLU A 690 -62.61 19.43 34.48
CA GLU A 690 -61.16 19.41 34.74
C GLU A 690 -60.39 18.50 33.76
N LEU A 691 -60.98 17.37 33.37
CA LEU A 691 -60.43 16.47 32.35
C LEU A 691 -60.35 17.16 30.97
N GLU A 692 -61.37 17.94 30.61
CA GLU A 692 -61.37 18.64 29.32
C GLU A 692 -60.33 19.77 29.28
N LEU A 693 -60.15 20.51 30.38
CA LEU A 693 -59.03 21.45 30.53
C LEU A 693 -57.66 20.75 30.46
N ALA A 694 -57.54 19.55 31.05
CA ALA A 694 -56.31 18.76 30.96
C ALA A 694 -56.01 18.31 29.52
N ARG A 695 -57.01 17.89 28.73
CA ARG A 695 -56.86 17.54 27.30
C ARG A 695 -56.45 18.73 26.44
N GLN A 696 -56.97 19.92 26.74
CA GLN A 696 -56.57 21.15 26.07
C GLN A 696 -55.09 21.46 26.38
N ALA A 697 -54.66 21.35 27.64
CA ALA A 697 -53.26 21.52 28.04
C ALA A 697 -52.32 20.47 27.41
N GLU A 698 -52.74 19.20 27.37
CA GLU A 698 -52.04 18.10 26.69
C GLU A 698 -51.85 18.42 25.20
N THR A 699 -52.93 18.79 24.51
CA THR A 699 -52.91 19.14 23.08
C THR A 699 -52.03 20.36 22.80
N SER A 700 -52.12 21.41 23.61
CA SER A 700 -51.28 22.61 23.51
C SER A 700 -49.80 22.36 23.85
N SER A 701 -49.48 21.29 24.58
CA SER A 701 -48.08 20.90 24.88
C SER A 701 -47.38 20.14 23.75
N LYS A 702 -48.10 19.81 22.67
CA LYS A 702 -47.59 19.03 21.53
C LYS A 702 -46.50 19.81 20.77
N ARG A 703 -45.29 19.26 20.73
CA ARG A 703 -44.11 19.83 20.06
C ARG A 703 -43.45 18.84 19.11
N THR A 704 -42.91 19.35 18.01
CA THR A 704 -42.05 18.58 17.09
C THR A 704 -40.58 18.73 17.54
N LEU A 705 -39.88 17.60 17.62
CA LEU A 705 -38.45 17.51 17.90
C LEU A 705 -37.72 17.20 16.59
N THR A 706 -36.61 17.90 16.35
CA THR A 706 -35.76 17.71 15.17
C THR A 706 -34.29 17.66 15.62
N ARG A 707 -33.56 16.60 15.25
CA ARG A 707 -32.18 16.36 15.68
C ARG A 707 -31.34 15.82 14.52
N GLN A 708 -30.15 16.35 14.31
CA GLN A 708 -29.19 15.77 13.37
C GLN A 708 -28.44 14.60 14.03
N ALA A 709 -28.13 13.55 13.27
CA ALA A 709 -27.35 12.42 13.74
C ALA A 709 -25.85 12.68 13.60
N ARG A 710 -25.13 12.48 14.71
CA ARG A 710 -23.68 12.61 14.80
C ARG A 710 -23.04 11.41 14.09
N ALA A 711 -22.15 11.67 13.13
CA ALA A 711 -21.45 10.58 12.47
C ALA A 711 -20.49 9.89 13.44
N ALA A 712 -20.28 8.59 13.25
CA ALA A 712 -19.34 7.81 14.03
C ALA A 712 -18.63 6.78 13.16
N THR A 713 -17.44 6.36 13.59
CA THR A 713 -16.63 5.38 12.89
C THR A 713 -15.97 4.42 13.86
N VAL A 714 -15.86 3.16 13.45
CA VAL A 714 -14.98 2.19 14.10
C VAL A 714 -13.55 2.55 13.69
N VAL A 715 -12.70 2.81 14.68
CA VAL A 715 -11.28 3.10 14.52
C VAL A 715 -10.47 1.82 14.50
N TRP A 716 -10.72 0.94 15.48
CA TRP A 716 -10.00 -0.32 15.65
C TRP A 716 -10.92 -1.47 16.00
N SER A 717 -10.57 -2.62 15.44
CA SER A 717 -11.30 -3.88 15.59
C SER A 717 -10.45 -4.87 16.41
N PHE A 718 -11.07 -5.55 17.36
CA PHE A 718 -10.43 -6.60 18.14
C PHE A 718 -11.00 -7.99 17.79
N ALA A 719 -10.25 -9.04 18.14
CA ALA A 719 -10.69 -10.42 18.00
C ALA A 719 -11.46 -10.91 19.24
N GLY A 720 -12.42 -11.81 19.03
CA GLY A 720 -13.24 -12.38 20.11
C GLY A 720 -14.36 -11.44 20.55
N ASN A 721 -14.68 -11.43 21.85
CA ASN A 721 -15.77 -10.65 22.43
C ASN A 721 -15.27 -9.36 23.11
N GLN A 722 -14.31 -8.67 22.47
CA GLN A 722 -13.78 -7.39 22.92
C GLN A 722 -14.44 -6.26 22.11
N PRO A 723 -14.89 -5.16 22.74
CA PRO A 723 -15.59 -4.10 22.04
C PRO A 723 -14.65 -3.29 21.15
N ALA A 724 -15.05 -3.03 19.91
CA ALA A 724 -14.27 -2.23 18.98
C ALA A 724 -14.07 -0.80 19.49
N ILE A 725 -12.91 -0.18 19.20
CA ILE A 725 -12.69 1.24 19.51
C ILE A 725 -13.46 2.09 18.50
N VAL A 726 -14.38 2.88 19.01
CA VAL A 726 -15.24 3.78 18.23
C VAL A 726 -14.92 5.23 18.61
N ARG A 727 -15.13 6.16 17.68
CA ARG A 727 -15.29 7.58 17.99
C ARG A 727 -16.37 8.23 17.14
N LEU A 728 -16.74 9.45 17.52
CA LEU A 728 -17.44 10.35 16.60
C LEU A 728 -16.54 10.78 15.41
N ALA A 729 -17.21 11.05 14.30
CA ALA A 729 -16.66 11.52 13.04
C ALA A 729 -17.32 12.85 12.67
N ASP A 730 -16.62 13.68 11.87
CA ASP A 730 -17.05 15.04 11.54
C ASP A 730 -18.35 15.07 10.70
N ARG A 731 -18.52 14.13 9.77
CA ARG A 731 -19.71 14.07 8.89
C ARG A 731 -20.03 12.67 8.41
N VAL A 732 -21.31 12.44 8.09
CA VAL A 732 -21.73 11.24 7.37
C VAL A 732 -21.30 11.41 5.92
N ALA A 733 -20.52 10.48 5.43
CA ALA A 733 -20.03 10.49 4.05
C ALA A 733 -20.19 9.10 3.42
N VAL A 734 -20.50 9.09 2.13
CA VAL A 734 -20.66 7.90 1.28
C VAL A 734 -19.73 8.03 0.08
N THR A 735 -19.13 6.91 -0.34
CA THR A 735 -18.35 6.85 -1.58
C THR A 735 -19.06 5.97 -2.60
N VAL A 736 -19.04 6.40 -3.86
CA VAL A 736 -19.56 5.64 -5.00
C VAL A 736 -18.39 5.17 -5.85
N MET A 737 -18.31 3.86 -6.07
CA MET A 737 -17.33 3.20 -6.95
C MET A 737 -17.87 3.09 -8.38
N ALA A 738 -16.96 3.17 -9.36
CA ALA A 738 -17.26 2.94 -10.77
C ALA A 738 -17.44 1.44 -11.13
N GLU A 739 -17.07 0.53 -10.23
CA GLU A 739 -17.41 -0.89 -10.34
C GLU A 739 -18.91 -1.07 -10.00
N PRO A 740 -19.72 -1.76 -10.81
CA PRO A 740 -21.12 -2.05 -10.50
C PRO A 740 -21.25 -3.20 -9.49
N ALA A 741 -22.34 -3.22 -8.72
CA ALA A 741 -22.65 -4.35 -7.85
C ALA A 741 -23.14 -5.56 -8.67
N PRO A 742 -22.68 -6.79 -8.38
CA PRO A 742 -23.06 -8.01 -9.11
C PRO A 742 -24.57 -8.26 -9.19
N PHE A 743 -25.32 -7.83 -8.16
CA PHE A 743 -26.77 -7.79 -8.18
C PHE A 743 -27.31 -6.76 -7.18
N GLN A 744 -28.60 -6.45 -7.26
CA GLN A 744 -29.31 -5.60 -6.30
C GLN A 744 -30.64 -6.24 -5.92
N ILE A 745 -31.04 -6.13 -4.64
CA ILE A 745 -32.41 -6.47 -4.21
C ILE A 745 -33.22 -5.19 -4.12
N VAL A 746 -34.31 -5.15 -4.89
CA VAL A 746 -35.24 -4.02 -4.97
C VAL A 746 -36.65 -4.49 -4.61
N THR A 747 -37.40 -3.66 -3.92
CA THR A 747 -38.84 -3.80 -3.74
C THR A 747 -39.45 -2.40 -3.70
N ASP A 748 -40.57 -2.21 -4.37
CA ASP A 748 -41.30 -0.93 -4.39
C ASP A 748 -42.17 -0.75 -3.12
N VAL A 749 -42.27 -1.79 -2.28
CA VAL A 749 -43.13 -1.82 -1.09
C VAL A 749 -42.34 -1.40 0.16
N HIS A 750 -42.00 -0.12 0.22
CA HIS A 750 -41.25 0.46 1.36
C HIS A 750 -42.09 0.69 2.62
N ARG A 751 -43.40 0.90 2.49
CA ARG A 751 -44.31 1.14 3.61
C ARG A 751 -45.57 0.29 3.48
N ILE A 752 -45.91 -0.40 4.57
CA ILE A 752 -47.04 -1.32 4.68
C ILE A 752 -47.87 -0.89 5.89
N GLU A 753 -49.17 -0.65 5.71
CA GLU A 753 -50.09 -0.47 6.83
C GLU A 753 -51.06 -1.66 6.86
N ALA A 754 -51.17 -2.32 8.01
CA ALA A 754 -51.90 -3.58 8.14
C ALA A 754 -52.55 -3.70 9.50
N ASN A 755 -53.80 -4.17 9.55
CA ASN A 755 -54.41 -4.60 10.81
C ASN A 755 -53.75 -5.90 11.31
N GLN A 756 -53.93 -6.21 12.59
CA GLN A 756 -53.73 -7.55 13.14
C GLN A 756 -54.53 -8.60 12.35
N SER A 757 -54.02 -9.84 12.24
CA SER A 757 -54.56 -10.88 11.35
C SER A 757 -54.56 -10.49 9.86
N ARG A 758 -53.41 -10.12 9.29
CA ARG A 758 -53.31 -9.70 7.87
C ARG A 758 -52.11 -10.34 7.18
N GLN A 759 -52.32 -10.84 5.96
CA GLN A 759 -51.30 -11.42 5.08
C GLN A 759 -50.90 -10.45 3.96
N ILE A 760 -49.65 -9.98 4.01
CA ILE A 760 -49.08 -9.12 2.99
C ILE A 760 -48.15 -9.95 2.10
N LEU A 761 -48.28 -9.75 0.80
CA LEU A 761 -47.42 -10.34 -0.22
C LEU A 761 -46.51 -9.23 -0.76
N ILE A 762 -45.20 -9.39 -0.58
CA ILE A 762 -44.19 -8.38 -0.87
C ILE A 762 -43.38 -8.87 -2.09
N PRO A 763 -43.58 -8.28 -3.29
CA PRO A 763 -42.74 -8.60 -4.44
C PRO A 763 -41.31 -8.11 -4.20
N VAL A 764 -40.33 -8.96 -4.49
CA VAL A 764 -38.91 -8.65 -4.43
C VAL A 764 -38.25 -9.01 -5.75
N LYS A 765 -37.49 -8.07 -6.31
CA LYS A 765 -36.81 -8.16 -7.60
C LYS A 765 -35.30 -8.27 -7.38
N LEU A 766 -34.67 -9.16 -8.14
CA LEU A 766 -33.23 -9.35 -8.22
C LEU A 766 -32.72 -8.74 -9.53
N GLU A 767 -32.14 -7.54 -9.45
CA GLU A 767 -31.52 -6.90 -10.61
C GLU A 767 -30.12 -7.48 -10.80
N LYS A 768 -29.96 -8.34 -11.80
CA LYS A 768 -28.74 -9.13 -12.07
C LYS A 768 -27.76 -8.38 -12.97
N ARG A 769 -26.46 -8.45 -12.66
CA ARG A 769 -25.37 -7.90 -13.50
C ARG A 769 -24.27 -8.95 -13.64
N GLU A 770 -24.30 -9.69 -14.75
CA GLU A 770 -23.45 -10.87 -15.03
C GLU A 770 -23.52 -11.99 -13.96
N PHE A 771 -24.65 -12.09 -13.26
CA PHE A 771 -24.88 -13.00 -12.13
C PHE A 771 -26.18 -13.81 -12.31
N ASP A 772 -26.16 -15.11 -12.01
CA ASP A 772 -27.36 -15.98 -12.05
C ASP A 772 -27.41 -17.06 -10.94
N GLU A 773 -26.61 -16.95 -9.88
CA GLU A 773 -26.68 -17.92 -8.78
C GLU A 773 -27.85 -17.65 -7.83
N LYS A 774 -28.16 -18.64 -6.97
CA LYS A 774 -29.16 -18.50 -5.90
C LYS A 774 -28.81 -17.34 -4.97
N VAL A 775 -29.81 -16.52 -4.62
CA VAL A 775 -29.70 -15.48 -3.59
C VAL A 775 -30.62 -15.82 -2.43
N ALA A 776 -30.06 -16.15 -1.27
CA ALA A 776 -30.84 -16.29 -0.03
C ALA A 776 -31.31 -14.91 0.46
N LEU A 777 -32.49 -14.83 1.06
CA LEU A 777 -33.10 -13.61 1.61
C LEU A 777 -33.49 -13.86 3.08
N ASN A 778 -32.83 -13.16 4.00
CA ASN A 778 -33.05 -13.34 5.45
C ASN A 778 -33.58 -12.06 6.07
N VAL A 779 -34.66 -12.13 6.85
CA VAL A 779 -35.23 -10.95 7.52
C VAL A 779 -34.30 -10.51 8.66
N GLN A 780 -34.02 -9.22 8.76
CA GLN A 780 -33.21 -8.60 9.81
C GLN A 780 -34.03 -7.55 10.58
N ASP A 781 -33.53 -7.14 11.75
CA ASP A 781 -34.08 -6.14 12.68
C ASP A 781 -35.52 -6.37 13.19
N MET A 782 -36.18 -7.47 12.79
CA MET A 782 -37.47 -7.91 13.33
C MET A 782 -37.39 -8.10 14.87
N PRO A 783 -38.17 -7.35 15.67
CA PRO A 783 -38.12 -7.47 17.12
C PRO A 783 -38.57 -8.84 17.63
N LYS A 784 -37.92 -9.33 18.68
CA LYS A 784 -38.37 -10.51 19.43
C LYS A 784 -39.78 -10.23 19.97
N ASN A 785 -40.68 -11.21 19.82
CA ASN A 785 -42.09 -11.12 20.22
C ASN A 785 -42.97 -10.11 19.43
N SER A 786 -42.56 -9.69 18.23
CA SER A 786 -43.43 -8.90 17.33
C SER A 786 -44.72 -9.62 16.89
N ASN A 787 -44.72 -10.96 16.95
CA ASN A 787 -45.75 -11.85 16.41
C ASN A 787 -46.07 -11.58 14.92
N ILE A 788 -45.10 -11.07 14.15
CA ILE A 788 -45.15 -10.99 12.69
C ILE A 788 -44.36 -12.18 12.12
N ASP A 789 -45.05 -13.11 11.48
CA ASP A 789 -44.40 -14.22 10.77
C ASP A 789 -43.88 -13.72 9.41
N PHE A 790 -42.56 -13.55 9.32
CA PHE A 790 -41.87 -13.23 8.08
C PHE A 790 -40.70 -14.25 7.91
N PRO A 791 -40.94 -15.40 7.27
CA PRO A 791 -39.92 -16.43 7.09
C PRO A 791 -38.84 -16.00 6.09
N ASN A 792 -37.62 -16.50 6.31
CA ASN A 792 -36.54 -16.39 5.33
C ASN A 792 -36.88 -17.16 4.05
N SER A 793 -36.35 -16.70 2.92
CA SER A 793 -36.67 -17.19 1.57
C SER A 793 -35.42 -17.19 0.68
N ALA A 794 -35.57 -17.42 -0.62
CA ALA A 794 -34.53 -17.24 -1.62
C ALA A 794 -35.13 -16.82 -2.97
N ILE A 795 -34.33 -16.18 -3.81
CA ILE A 795 -34.55 -16.13 -5.26
C ILE A 795 -33.65 -17.22 -5.84
N GLU A 796 -34.26 -18.23 -6.44
CA GLU A 796 -33.57 -19.41 -6.96
C GLU A 796 -32.82 -19.11 -8.26
N LYS A 797 -31.85 -19.97 -8.61
CA LYS A 797 -31.10 -19.89 -9.86
C LYS A 797 -32.01 -19.73 -11.09
N GLY A 798 -31.67 -18.85 -12.01
CA GLY A 798 -32.49 -18.48 -13.17
C GLY A 798 -33.61 -17.47 -12.87
N GLN A 799 -34.15 -17.42 -11.65
CA GLN A 799 -35.28 -16.54 -11.31
C GLN A 799 -34.83 -15.07 -11.12
N ALA A 800 -35.66 -14.12 -11.54
CA ALA A 800 -35.42 -12.69 -11.37
C ALA A 800 -36.28 -12.03 -10.27
N GLU A 801 -37.33 -12.72 -9.81
CA GLU A 801 -38.31 -12.19 -8.85
C GLU A 801 -38.76 -13.29 -7.88
N ASN A 802 -39.29 -12.90 -6.72
CA ASN A 802 -40.05 -13.75 -5.82
C ASN A 802 -41.11 -12.91 -5.06
N VAL A 803 -42.10 -13.54 -4.46
CA VAL A 803 -43.14 -12.90 -3.65
C VAL A 803 -43.05 -13.43 -2.22
N LEU A 804 -42.59 -12.58 -1.30
CA LEU A 804 -42.43 -12.94 0.11
C LEU A 804 -43.76 -12.81 0.86
N ARG A 805 -44.06 -13.76 1.74
CA ARG A 805 -45.23 -13.73 2.62
C ARG A 805 -44.84 -13.15 3.98
N MET A 806 -45.51 -12.07 4.38
CA MET A 806 -45.51 -11.57 5.75
C MET A 806 -46.91 -11.75 6.34
N PHE A 807 -47.03 -12.27 7.57
CA PHE A 807 -48.31 -12.44 8.26
C PHE A 807 -48.29 -11.81 9.64
N VAL A 808 -49.06 -10.73 9.82
CA VAL A 808 -49.27 -10.06 11.10
C VAL A 808 -50.33 -10.85 11.87
N LYS A 809 -49.98 -11.43 13.04
CA LYS A 809 -50.91 -12.22 13.86
C LYS A 809 -51.98 -11.36 14.53
N ASP A 810 -52.98 -12.03 15.10
CA ASP A 810 -54.03 -11.39 15.91
C ASP A 810 -53.46 -10.73 17.19
N ASN A 811 -52.37 -11.27 17.72
CA ASN A 811 -51.66 -10.78 18.90
C ASN A 811 -50.36 -10.00 18.59
N ALA A 812 -50.18 -9.50 17.36
CA ALA A 812 -49.08 -8.59 17.03
C ALA A 812 -49.27 -7.25 17.77
N PRO A 813 -48.28 -6.74 18.55
CA PRO A 813 -48.42 -5.46 19.22
C PRO A 813 -48.60 -4.33 18.18
N PRO A 814 -49.63 -3.47 18.32
CA PRO A 814 -49.75 -2.27 17.48
C PRO A 814 -48.52 -1.37 17.60
N GLY A 815 -48.15 -0.71 16.51
CA GLY A 815 -46.95 0.13 16.44
C GLY A 815 -46.29 0.12 15.07
N THR A 816 -45.15 0.80 14.96
CA THR A 816 -44.36 0.84 13.72
C THR A 816 -43.07 0.03 13.88
N TYR A 817 -42.83 -0.88 12.93
CA TYR A 817 -41.67 -1.75 12.85
C TYR A 817 -40.86 -1.39 11.60
N THR A 818 -39.53 -1.38 11.69
CA THR A 818 -38.65 -1.30 10.51
C THR A 818 -37.88 -2.60 10.39
N LEU A 819 -37.86 -3.20 9.21
CA LEU A 819 -37.10 -4.41 8.88
C LEU A 819 -36.43 -4.27 7.52
N TRP A 820 -35.49 -5.16 7.21
CA TRP A 820 -34.86 -5.26 5.89
C TRP A 820 -34.46 -6.71 5.59
N LEU A 821 -34.17 -7.00 4.33
CA LEU A 821 -33.76 -8.32 3.87
C LEU A 821 -32.24 -8.35 3.67
N LYS A 822 -31.51 -9.10 4.48
CA LYS A 822 -30.12 -9.45 4.18
C LYS A 822 -30.11 -10.49 3.08
N SER A 823 -29.74 -10.05 1.88
CA SER A 823 -29.48 -10.96 0.78
C SER A 823 -28.12 -11.65 0.94
N GLN A 824 -27.94 -12.80 0.30
CA GLN A 824 -26.64 -13.46 0.18
C GLN A 824 -26.57 -14.30 -1.10
N GLY A 825 -25.64 -13.93 -2.00
CA GLY A 825 -25.33 -14.68 -3.21
C GLY A 825 -23.82 -14.93 -3.33
N GLN A 826 -23.44 -16.06 -3.92
CA GLN A 826 -22.02 -16.39 -4.16
C GLN A 826 -21.59 -15.87 -5.54
N VAL A 827 -20.64 -14.93 -5.57
CA VAL A 827 -20.20 -14.25 -6.79
C VAL A 827 -18.78 -14.68 -7.15
N ALA A 828 -18.54 -15.01 -8.43
CA ALA A 828 -17.20 -15.30 -8.95
C ALA A 828 -16.45 -13.99 -9.29
N TYR A 829 -15.80 -13.39 -8.29
CA TYR A 829 -15.22 -12.06 -8.39
C TYR A 829 -13.76 -12.04 -8.88
N ARG A 830 -13.44 -11.13 -9.81
CA ARG A 830 -12.06 -10.88 -10.31
C ARG A 830 -11.56 -9.53 -9.80
N ARG A 831 -10.54 -9.54 -8.94
CA ARG A 831 -9.97 -8.31 -8.34
C ARG A 831 -9.06 -7.58 -9.33
N ASN A 832 -9.43 -6.36 -9.72
CA ASN A 832 -8.68 -5.47 -10.62
C ASN A 832 -8.12 -6.14 -11.92
N PRO A 833 -9.00 -6.66 -12.80
CA PRO A 833 -8.58 -7.23 -14.08
C PRO A 833 -7.90 -6.20 -15.00
N ALA A 834 -8.31 -4.93 -14.95
CA ALA A 834 -7.74 -3.86 -15.76
C ALA A 834 -6.24 -3.62 -15.48
N LYS A 835 -5.75 -3.83 -14.25
CA LYS A 835 -4.31 -3.79 -13.94
C LYS A 835 -3.56 -4.97 -14.57
N ALA A 836 -4.12 -6.17 -14.54
CA ALA A 836 -3.52 -7.33 -15.19
C ALA A 836 -3.40 -7.12 -16.71
N GLU A 837 -4.44 -6.61 -17.36
CA GLU A 837 -4.43 -6.32 -18.80
C GLU A 837 -3.45 -5.19 -19.18
N ARG A 838 -3.35 -4.13 -18.39
CA ARG A 838 -2.35 -3.07 -18.57
C ARG A 838 -0.92 -3.62 -18.46
N LEU A 839 -0.61 -4.37 -17.41
CA LEU A 839 0.73 -4.93 -17.20
C LEU A 839 1.09 -6.00 -18.25
N LYS A 840 0.12 -6.76 -18.76
CA LYS A 840 0.32 -7.71 -19.87
C LYS A 840 0.77 -7.03 -21.16
N LYS A 841 0.21 -5.84 -21.48
CA LYS A 841 0.67 -5.01 -22.61
C LYS A 841 2.10 -4.51 -22.39
N VAL A 842 2.41 -3.98 -21.20
CA VAL A 842 3.76 -3.54 -20.84
C VAL A 842 4.78 -4.69 -20.94
N HIS A 843 4.43 -5.92 -20.54
CA HIS A 843 5.30 -7.07 -20.71
C HIS A 843 5.66 -7.32 -22.19
N GLU A 844 4.66 -7.35 -23.09
CA GLU A 844 4.88 -7.57 -24.52
C GLU A 844 5.72 -6.43 -25.16
N GLU A 845 5.51 -5.18 -24.73
CA GLU A 845 6.35 -4.04 -25.14
C GLU A 845 7.81 -4.19 -24.71
N LYS A 846 8.07 -4.49 -23.41
CA LYS A 846 9.44 -4.68 -22.91
C LYS A 846 10.10 -5.94 -23.48
N LYS A 847 9.32 -6.96 -23.85
CA LYS A 847 9.77 -8.17 -24.56
C LYS A 847 10.23 -7.85 -25.98
N ALA A 848 9.45 -7.09 -26.76
CA ALA A 848 9.88 -6.65 -28.09
C ALA A 848 11.19 -5.84 -28.06
N ILE A 849 11.38 -5.00 -27.03
CA ILE A 849 12.64 -4.25 -26.81
C ILE A 849 13.81 -5.20 -26.49
N ALA A 850 13.61 -6.21 -25.64
CA ALA A 850 14.65 -7.19 -25.30
C ALA A 850 15.05 -8.07 -26.49
N ASP A 851 14.07 -8.53 -27.28
CA ASP A 851 14.31 -9.31 -28.50
C ASP A 851 15.07 -8.49 -29.55
N ALA A 852 14.72 -7.21 -29.73
CA ALA A 852 15.45 -6.29 -30.60
C ALA A 852 16.90 -6.04 -30.14
N ALA A 853 17.11 -5.75 -28.86
CA ALA A 853 18.45 -5.53 -28.30
C ALA A 853 19.35 -6.78 -28.44
N LYS A 854 18.78 -7.97 -28.28
CA LYS A 854 19.46 -9.26 -28.48
C LYS A 854 19.81 -9.51 -29.95
N ALA A 855 18.99 -9.06 -30.90
CA ALA A 855 19.35 -9.06 -32.32
C ALA A 855 20.55 -8.14 -32.60
N THR A 856 20.56 -6.92 -32.04
CA THR A 856 21.70 -5.99 -32.15
C THR A 856 22.98 -6.57 -31.53
N GLN A 857 22.90 -7.23 -30.37
CA GLN A 857 24.06 -7.94 -29.79
C GLN A 857 24.59 -9.04 -30.73
N THR A 858 23.69 -9.78 -31.38
CA THR A 858 24.06 -10.83 -32.34
C THR A 858 24.77 -10.25 -33.56
N GLU A 859 24.30 -9.13 -34.09
CA GLU A 859 24.95 -8.42 -35.20
C GLU A 859 26.34 -7.87 -34.82
N ALA A 860 26.47 -7.28 -33.64
CA ALA A 860 27.76 -6.79 -33.12
C ALA A 860 28.76 -7.94 -32.89
N THR A 861 28.28 -9.09 -32.41
CA THR A 861 29.08 -10.33 -32.26
C THR A 861 29.59 -10.83 -33.61
N ASN A 862 28.77 -10.79 -34.66
CA ASN A 862 29.19 -11.18 -36.00
C ASN A 862 30.27 -10.23 -36.55
N LYS A 863 30.08 -8.90 -36.45
CA LYS A 863 31.06 -7.89 -36.88
C LYS A 863 32.40 -8.01 -36.14
N LYS A 864 32.37 -8.35 -34.84
CA LYS A 864 33.58 -8.69 -34.07
C LYS A 864 34.29 -9.91 -34.65
N ASN A 865 33.57 -10.99 -34.93
CA ASN A 865 34.15 -12.21 -35.49
C ASN A 865 34.74 -11.97 -36.90
N GLU A 866 34.09 -11.16 -37.73
CA GLU A 866 34.60 -10.71 -39.03
C GLU A 866 35.91 -9.91 -38.88
N ALA A 867 35.97 -8.96 -37.96
CA ALA A 867 37.17 -8.16 -37.69
C ALA A 867 38.34 -8.99 -37.13
N VAL A 868 38.07 -9.96 -36.25
CA VAL A 868 39.06 -10.94 -35.76
C VAL A 868 39.62 -11.77 -36.93
N ASN A 869 38.77 -12.23 -37.84
CA ASN A 869 39.19 -13.00 -39.00
C ASN A 869 40.04 -12.15 -39.97
N ALA A 870 39.66 -10.90 -40.22
CA ALA A 870 40.43 -9.97 -41.05
C ALA A 870 41.82 -9.68 -40.46
N LEU A 871 41.91 -9.48 -39.14
CA LEU A 871 43.18 -9.34 -38.41
C LEU A 871 44.06 -10.59 -38.55
N ASN A 872 43.50 -11.78 -38.36
CA ASN A 872 44.23 -13.04 -38.51
C ASN A 872 44.81 -13.20 -39.92
N GLN A 873 44.04 -12.85 -40.96
CA GLN A 873 44.49 -12.86 -42.35
C GLN A 873 45.60 -11.83 -42.62
N ALA A 874 45.46 -10.60 -42.10
CA ALA A 874 46.47 -9.55 -42.26
C ALA A 874 47.80 -9.91 -41.55
N ASN A 875 47.73 -10.46 -40.33
CA ASN A 875 48.89 -10.98 -39.62
C ASN A 875 49.57 -12.13 -40.38
N GLN A 876 48.80 -13.04 -40.99
CA GLN A 876 49.36 -14.11 -41.83
C GLN A 876 50.11 -13.55 -43.06
N MET A 877 49.56 -12.52 -43.72
CA MET A 877 50.26 -11.84 -44.83
C MET A 877 51.55 -11.15 -44.36
N ALA A 878 51.54 -10.49 -43.19
CA ALA A 878 52.73 -9.86 -42.63
C ALA A 878 53.83 -10.90 -42.29
N GLN A 879 53.47 -12.07 -41.77
CA GLN A 879 54.40 -13.18 -41.55
C GLN A 879 54.98 -13.72 -42.87
N GLN A 880 54.18 -13.84 -43.92
CA GLN A 880 54.64 -14.27 -45.25
C GLN A 880 55.61 -13.26 -45.89
N ALA A 881 55.32 -11.96 -45.79
CA ALA A 881 56.23 -10.90 -46.22
C ALA A 881 57.54 -10.91 -45.41
N GLN A 882 57.48 -11.13 -44.09
CA GLN A 882 58.66 -11.23 -43.23
C GLN A 882 59.55 -12.42 -43.62
N ALA A 883 58.96 -13.58 -43.90
CA ALA A 883 59.70 -14.76 -44.38
C ALA A 883 60.34 -14.51 -45.75
N THR A 884 59.64 -13.82 -46.65
CA THR A 884 60.17 -13.44 -47.97
C THR A 884 61.36 -12.49 -47.83
N LEU A 885 61.26 -11.47 -46.98
CA LEU A 885 62.38 -10.56 -46.69
C LEU A 885 63.61 -11.33 -46.17
N THR A 886 63.42 -12.24 -45.21
CA THR A 886 64.51 -13.09 -44.68
C THR A 886 65.16 -13.94 -45.77
N GLN A 887 64.38 -14.51 -46.69
CA GLN A 887 64.90 -15.25 -47.84
C GLN A 887 65.72 -14.37 -48.80
N LYS A 888 65.28 -13.13 -49.06
CA LYS A 888 66.03 -12.17 -49.90
C LYS A 888 67.33 -11.72 -49.24
N GLN A 889 67.35 -11.52 -47.92
CA GLN A 889 68.55 -11.21 -47.14
C GLN A 889 69.60 -12.33 -47.22
N GLN A 890 69.18 -13.60 -47.14
CA GLN A 890 70.07 -14.76 -47.34
C GLN A 890 70.64 -14.81 -48.78
N ALA A 891 69.83 -14.48 -49.79
CA ALA A 891 70.29 -14.40 -51.18
C ALA A 891 71.34 -13.29 -51.39
N MET A 892 71.14 -12.09 -50.82
CA MET A 892 72.14 -11.01 -50.87
C MET A 892 73.44 -11.39 -50.18
N ALA A 893 73.39 -12.04 -49.02
CA ALA A 893 74.60 -12.52 -48.33
C ALA A 893 75.40 -13.50 -49.21
N THR A 894 74.70 -14.36 -49.96
CA THR A 894 75.30 -15.29 -50.92
C THR A 894 75.93 -14.56 -52.12
N ALA A 895 75.22 -13.60 -52.72
CA ALA A 895 75.74 -12.79 -53.84
C ALA A 895 76.99 -11.99 -53.43
N LYS A 896 77.01 -11.44 -52.21
CA LYS A 896 78.15 -10.70 -51.67
C LYS A 896 79.42 -11.55 -51.53
N GLN A 897 79.28 -12.83 -51.14
CA GLN A 897 80.41 -13.78 -51.12
C GLN A 897 80.91 -14.11 -52.54
N GLN A 898 80.01 -14.22 -53.52
CA GLN A 898 80.38 -14.51 -54.91
C GLN A 898 81.14 -13.35 -55.58
N VAL A 899 80.81 -12.10 -55.24
CA VAL A 899 81.58 -10.89 -55.64
C VAL A 899 83.00 -10.92 -55.07
N GLU A 900 83.16 -11.24 -53.79
CA GLU A 900 84.48 -11.28 -53.14
C GLU A 900 85.38 -12.37 -53.75
N GLN A 901 84.81 -13.55 -54.05
CA GLN A 901 85.52 -14.64 -54.72
C GLN A 901 85.95 -14.27 -56.15
N ALA A 902 85.05 -13.71 -56.98
CA ALA A 902 85.39 -13.31 -58.34
C ALA A 902 86.48 -12.21 -58.39
N THR A 903 86.50 -11.32 -57.40
CA THR A 903 87.53 -10.27 -57.26
C THR A 903 88.92 -10.87 -56.99
N LYS A 904 89.03 -11.95 -56.22
CA LYS A 904 90.30 -12.64 -55.94
C LYS A 904 90.87 -13.34 -57.18
N GLU A 905 90.01 -13.91 -58.01
CA GLU A 905 90.41 -14.61 -59.24
C GLU A 905 91.00 -13.66 -60.31
N ALA A 906 90.43 -12.45 -60.45
CA ALA A 906 90.93 -11.43 -61.40
C ALA A 906 92.34 -10.92 -61.07
N ALA A 907 92.68 -10.81 -59.77
CA ALA A 907 94.02 -10.44 -59.33
C ALA A 907 95.07 -11.49 -59.75
N GLN A 908 94.80 -12.78 -59.49
CA GLN A 908 95.72 -13.88 -59.79
C GLN A 908 96.00 -14.03 -61.31
N ALA A 909 94.99 -13.80 -62.15
CA ALA A 909 95.17 -13.82 -63.60
C ALA A 909 96.06 -12.67 -64.11
N THR A 910 96.17 -11.58 -63.36
CA THR A 910 96.98 -10.40 -63.72
C THR A 910 98.47 -10.64 -63.48
N GLU A 911 98.85 -11.25 -62.35
CA GLU A 911 100.27 -11.59 -62.08
C GLU A 911 100.84 -12.57 -63.12
N LYS A 912 100.05 -13.57 -63.53
CA LYS A 912 100.52 -14.62 -64.45
C LYS A 912 100.92 -14.06 -65.83
N LEU A 913 100.23 -13.03 -66.33
CA LEU A 913 100.54 -12.41 -67.61
C LEU A 913 101.93 -11.73 -67.60
N ALA A 914 102.29 -11.05 -66.51
CA ALA A 914 103.55 -10.34 -66.38
C ALA A 914 104.79 -11.27 -66.35
N ALA A 915 104.61 -12.55 -66.01
CA ALA A 915 105.69 -13.54 -66.00
C ALA A 915 106.11 -13.95 -67.43
N GLU A 916 105.15 -14.27 -68.30
CA GLU A 916 105.42 -14.86 -69.62
C GLU A 916 106.04 -13.86 -70.61
N GLU A 917 105.70 -12.57 -70.53
CA GLU A 917 106.30 -11.52 -71.37
C GLU A 917 107.83 -11.41 -71.18
N LYS A 918 108.33 -11.75 -69.98
CA LYS A 918 109.76 -11.74 -69.66
C LYS A 918 110.53 -12.91 -70.30
N THR A 919 109.88 -14.05 -70.48
CA THR A 919 110.47 -15.26 -71.09
C THR A 919 110.79 -15.02 -72.57
N LEU A 920 109.83 -14.46 -73.32
CA LEU A 920 109.94 -14.15 -74.75
C LEU A 920 111.12 -13.21 -75.08
N ALA A 921 111.33 -12.19 -74.25
CA ALA A 921 112.41 -11.22 -74.44
C ALA A 921 113.82 -11.85 -74.40
N THR A 922 113.98 -12.99 -73.71
CA THR A 922 115.28 -13.67 -73.58
C THR A 922 115.61 -14.47 -74.83
N ALA A 923 114.69 -15.33 -75.30
CA ALA A 923 114.91 -16.23 -76.44
C ALA A 923 115.16 -15.50 -77.78
N THR A 924 114.75 -14.24 -77.89
CA THR A 924 115.00 -13.41 -79.08
C THR A 924 116.49 -13.12 -79.29
N LYS A 925 117.26 -13.03 -78.21
CA LYS A 925 118.67 -12.62 -78.26
C LYS A 925 119.57 -13.73 -78.81
N ASP A 926 119.44 -14.94 -78.29
CA ASP A 926 120.40 -16.03 -78.53
C ASP A 926 120.45 -16.48 -80.00
N LYS A 927 119.38 -16.23 -80.78
CA LYS A 927 119.31 -16.48 -82.23
C LYS A 927 120.26 -15.60 -83.04
N ALA A 928 120.56 -14.38 -82.59
CA ALA A 928 121.40 -13.44 -83.34
C ALA A 928 122.90 -13.80 -83.26
N ASP A 929 123.38 -14.20 -82.08
CA ASP A 929 124.82 -14.43 -81.84
C ASP A 929 125.36 -15.68 -82.58
N ALA A 930 124.50 -16.68 -82.85
CA ALA A 930 124.87 -17.89 -83.58
C ALA A 930 124.99 -17.66 -85.11
N GLU A 931 124.19 -16.74 -85.67
CA GLU A 931 124.11 -16.50 -87.12
C GLU A 931 125.39 -15.85 -87.69
N ALA A 932 126.10 -15.08 -86.87
CA ALA A 932 127.35 -14.43 -87.23
C ALA A 932 128.52 -15.43 -87.42
N LYS A 933 128.65 -16.44 -86.54
CA LYS A 933 129.80 -17.36 -86.53
C LYS A 933 129.93 -18.18 -87.81
N HIS A 934 128.81 -18.69 -88.33
CA HIS A 934 128.77 -19.55 -89.53
C HIS A 934 129.33 -18.85 -90.77
N LYS A 935 129.14 -17.53 -90.90
CA LYS A 935 129.56 -16.78 -92.09
C LYS A 935 131.09 -16.73 -92.25
N THR A 936 131.82 -16.45 -91.17
CA THR A 936 133.27 -16.18 -91.24
C THR A 936 134.11 -17.41 -91.60
N ALA A 937 133.69 -18.61 -91.23
CA ALA A 937 134.45 -19.83 -91.52
C ALA A 937 134.45 -20.19 -93.01
N ALA A 938 133.31 -20.02 -93.70
CA ALA A 938 133.14 -20.40 -95.09
C ALA A 938 134.07 -19.65 -96.07
N GLU A 939 134.41 -18.40 -95.77
CA GLU A 939 135.24 -17.54 -96.62
C GLU A 939 136.73 -17.96 -96.63
N GLN A 940 137.21 -18.62 -95.57
CA GLN A 940 138.64 -18.98 -95.42
C GLN A 940 139.05 -20.25 -96.21
N LEU A 941 138.11 -21.18 -96.42
CA LEU A 941 138.36 -22.42 -97.17
C LEU A 941 138.72 -22.16 -98.64
N ALA A 942 137.95 -21.31 -99.32
CA ALA A 942 138.10 -21.03 -100.76
C ALA A 942 139.46 -20.42 -101.12
N ALA A 943 140.09 -19.68 -100.19
CA ALA A 943 141.39 -19.05 -100.41
C ALA A 943 142.58 -20.03 -100.38
N ALA A 944 142.41 -21.24 -99.82
CA ALA A 944 143.47 -22.24 -99.72
C ALA A 944 143.59 -23.10 -100.99
N GLU A 945 142.47 -23.47 -101.61
CA GLU A 945 142.42 -24.37 -102.77
C GLU A 945 143.15 -23.81 -104.00
N ALA A 946 142.98 -22.52 -104.27
CA ALA A 946 143.60 -21.84 -105.42
C ALA A 946 145.15 -21.86 -105.41
N LYS A 947 145.79 -21.94 -104.24
CA LYS A 947 147.25 -21.91 -104.13
C LYS A 947 147.92 -23.24 -104.48
N VAL A 948 147.23 -24.35 -104.30
CA VAL A 948 147.79 -25.70 -104.54
C VAL A 948 148.00 -25.95 -106.04
N GLN A 949 147.05 -25.52 -106.88
CA GLN A 949 147.12 -25.71 -108.34
C GLN A 949 148.30 -24.99 -109.00
N ALA A 950 148.70 -23.82 -108.48
CA ALA A 950 149.79 -23.04 -109.08
C ALA A 950 151.16 -23.75 -109.00
N SER A 951 151.47 -24.39 -107.87
CA SER A 951 152.77 -25.02 -107.64
C SER A 951 152.97 -26.32 -108.42
N GLN A 952 151.88 -27.01 -108.80
CA GLN A 952 151.97 -28.25 -109.60
C GLN A 952 152.59 -28.02 -110.99
N LYS A 953 152.43 -26.82 -111.57
CA LYS A 953 152.95 -26.52 -112.91
C LYS A 953 154.47 -26.32 -112.95
N ALA A 954 155.05 -25.72 -111.91
CA ALA A 954 156.47 -25.35 -111.89
C ALA A 954 157.43 -26.56 -111.83
N VAL A 955 156.97 -27.69 -111.27
CA VAL A 955 157.76 -28.93 -111.13
C VAL A 955 158.09 -29.56 -112.48
N GLU A 956 157.15 -29.58 -113.41
CA GLU A 956 157.33 -30.24 -114.71
C GLU A 956 158.27 -29.45 -115.65
N GLU A 957 158.22 -28.11 -115.59
CA GLU A 957 159.08 -27.24 -116.39
C GLU A 957 160.57 -27.36 -115.99
N ALA A 958 160.86 -27.69 -114.72
CA ALA A 958 162.24 -27.88 -114.23
C ALA A 958 162.89 -29.18 -114.74
N LYS A 959 162.12 -30.28 -114.84
CA LYS A 959 162.62 -31.60 -115.31
C LYS A 959 163.15 -31.55 -116.75
N ALA A 960 162.51 -30.77 -117.62
CA ALA A 960 162.88 -30.68 -119.03
C ALA A 960 164.26 -30.06 -119.27
N ALA A 961 164.75 -29.21 -118.35
CA ALA A 961 166.04 -28.52 -118.49
C ALA A 961 167.25 -29.44 -118.23
N VAL A 962 167.09 -30.49 -117.42
CA VAL A 962 168.18 -31.42 -117.04
C VAL A 962 168.66 -32.24 -118.24
N ALA A 963 167.72 -32.87 -118.96
CA ALA A 963 168.02 -33.79 -120.05
C ALA A 963 168.79 -33.12 -121.22
N ALA A 964 168.60 -31.81 -121.43
CA ALA A 964 169.29 -31.07 -122.49
C ALA A 964 170.80 -30.86 -122.19
N ALA A 965 171.18 -30.67 -120.92
CA ALA A 965 172.56 -30.43 -120.53
C ALA A 965 173.42 -31.71 -120.65
N GLU A 966 172.89 -32.85 -120.23
CA GLU A 966 173.58 -34.15 -120.23
C GLU A 966 173.96 -34.61 -121.65
N GLN A 967 173.16 -34.26 -122.66
CA GLN A 967 173.44 -34.58 -124.05
C GLN A 967 174.62 -33.77 -124.63
N SER A 968 174.82 -32.52 -124.18
CA SER A 968 175.89 -31.65 -124.67
C SER A 968 177.27 -32.02 -124.10
N ALA A 969 177.34 -32.42 -122.82
CA ALA A 969 178.61 -32.83 -122.18
C ALA A 969 179.29 -33.99 -122.93
N LYS A 970 178.48 -34.99 -123.33
CA LYS A 970 178.96 -36.24 -123.93
C LYS A 970 179.70 -36.05 -125.26
N GLN A 971 179.35 -35.03 -126.04
CA GLN A 971 180.00 -34.76 -127.33
C GLN A 971 181.37 -34.08 -127.20
N ALA A 972 181.60 -33.34 -126.11
CA ALA A 972 182.89 -32.69 -125.86
C ALA A 972 183.95 -33.69 -125.34
N GLU A 973 183.53 -34.67 -124.55
CA GLU A 973 184.39 -35.70 -123.95
C GLU A 973 185.01 -36.65 -125.00
N GLU A 974 184.23 -37.04 -126.02
CA GLU A 974 184.73 -37.85 -127.15
C GLU A 974 185.80 -37.11 -127.97
N ALA A 975 185.66 -35.79 -128.18
CA ALA A 975 186.62 -34.98 -128.93
C ALA A 975 187.97 -34.84 -128.20
N ALA A 976 187.95 -34.62 -126.88
CA ALA A 976 189.16 -34.50 -126.06
C ALA A 976 190.02 -35.77 -126.02
N THR A 977 189.39 -36.94 -126.21
CA THR A 977 190.05 -38.25 -126.07
C THR A 977 190.90 -38.62 -127.31
N ALA A 978 190.61 -38.05 -128.48
CA ALA A 978 191.28 -38.39 -129.74
C ALA A 978 192.54 -37.56 -130.06
N GLN A 979 192.72 -36.38 -129.45
CA GLN A 979 193.91 -35.53 -129.61
C GLN A 979 194.49 -35.14 -128.25
N PRO A 980 195.26 -36.03 -127.59
CA PRO A 980 195.66 -35.87 -126.18
C PRO A 980 196.62 -34.70 -125.90
N GLU A 981 197.23 -34.10 -126.92
CA GLU A 981 198.11 -32.93 -126.81
C GLU A 981 197.38 -31.59 -127.09
N ASN A 982 196.06 -31.62 -127.35
CA ASN A 982 195.25 -30.44 -127.65
C ASN A 982 194.47 -29.95 -126.41
N GLU A 983 195.04 -28.97 -125.69
CA GLU A 983 194.47 -28.44 -124.44
C GLU A 983 193.11 -27.76 -124.59
N ASP A 984 192.82 -27.15 -125.76
CA ASP A 984 191.53 -26.48 -125.99
C ASP A 984 190.35 -27.48 -125.96
N LEU A 985 190.57 -28.72 -126.39
CA LEU A 985 189.54 -29.77 -126.35
C LEU A 985 189.31 -30.30 -124.92
N LYS A 986 190.35 -30.40 -124.09
CA LYS A 986 190.21 -30.79 -122.67
C LYS A 986 189.37 -29.78 -121.89
N LYS A 987 189.56 -28.50 -122.18
CA LYS A 987 188.78 -27.41 -121.57
C LYS A 987 187.30 -27.49 -121.93
N ALA A 988 186.97 -27.72 -123.20
CA ALA A 988 185.59 -27.82 -123.66
C ALA A 988 184.78 -28.94 -122.94
N ALA A 989 185.41 -30.07 -122.61
CA ALA A 989 184.77 -31.14 -121.86
C ALA A 989 184.44 -30.74 -120.41
N ALA A 990 185.35 -30.04 -119.72
CA ALA A 990 185.16 -29.58 -118.34
C ALA A 990 184.05 -28.51 -118.22
N ASP A 991 184.02 -27.56 -119.16
CA ASP A 991 182.99 -26.52 -119.20
C ASP A 991 181.58 -27.13 -119.42
N ALA A 992 181.47 -28.15 -120.28
CA ALA A 992 180.20 -28.80 -120.58
C ALA A 992 179.68 -29.69 -119.42
N GLN A 993 180.56 -30.40 -118.70
CA GLN A 993 180.17 -31.18 -117.52
C GLN A 993 179.64 -30.30 -116.38
N THR A 994 180.13 -29.06 -116.28
CA THR A 994 179.67 -28.06 -115.30
C THR A 994 178.22 -27.61 -115.56
N ALA A 995 177.72 -27.67 -116.80
CA ALA A 995 176.34 -27.32 -117.13
C ALA A 995 175.31 -28.30 -116.56
N VAL A 996 175.64 -29.60 -116.49
CA VAL A 996 174.77 -30.68 -116.00
C VAL A 996 174.38 -30.46 -114.54
N THR A 997 175.37 -30.23 -113.67
CA THR A 997 175.18 -30.09 -112.22
C THR A 997 174.23 -28.94 -111.87
N ASN A 998 174.35 -27.81 -112.60
CA ASN A 998 173.51 -26.63 -112.38
C ASN A 998 172.05 -26.82 -112.78
N ALA A 999 171.74 -27.76 -113.69
CA ALA A 999 170.37 -28.07 -114.07
C ALA A 999 169.69 -28.97 -113.03
N GLN A 1000 170.37 -30.03 -112.58
CA GLN A 1000 169.85 -31.00 -111.62
C GLN A 1000 169.43 -30.36 -110.28
N GLN A 1001 170.17 -29.35 -109.81
CA GLN A 1001 169.87 -28.65 -108.54
C GLN A 1001 168.50 -27.94 -108.55
N LYS A 1002 168.09 -27.33 -109.66
CA LYS A 1002 166.82 -26.58 -109.75
C LYS A 1002 165.57 -27.45 -109.69
N GLN A 1003 165.68 -28.74 -110.01
CA GLN A 1003 164.54 -29.66 -109.94
C GLN A 1003 164.12 -29.92 -108.48
N GLN A 1004 165.09 -30.13 -107.58
CA GLN A 1004 164.81 -30.46 -106.18
C GLN A 1004 164.12 -29.32 -105.42
N GLU A 1005 164.39 -28.06 -105.78
CA GLU A 1005 163.77 -26.89 -105.15
C GLU A 1005 162.26 -26.77 -105.47
N ALA A 1006 161.82 -27.27 -106.63
CA ALA A 1006 160.42 -27.20 -107.05
C ALA A 1006 159.54 -28.28 -106.38
N ASP A 1007 160.03 -29.52 -106.29
CA ASP A 1007 159.28 -30.65 -105.70
C ASP A 1007 158.91 -30.41 -104.21
N ALA A 1008 159.75 -29.69 -103.47
CA ALA A 1008 159.53 -29.41 -102.04
C ALA A 1008 158.33 -28.48 -101.77
N ALA A 1009 158.07 -27.49 -102.63
CA ALA A 1009 157.07 -26.44 -102.36
C ALA A 1009 155.61 -26.93 -102.45
N LEU A 1010 155.34 -27.97 -103.24
CA LEU A 1010 154.00 -28.50 -103.46
C LEU A 1010 153.43 -29.26 -102.24
N ALA A 1011 154.31 -29.91 -101.47
CA ALA A 1011 153.91 -30.75 -100.34
C ALA A 1011 153.28 -29.94 -99.19
N GLU A 1012 153.78 -28.74 -98.92
CA GLU A 1012 153.35 -27.93 -97.77
C GLU A 1012 151.96 -27.29 -97.98
N LEU A 1013 151.71 -26.72 -99.17
CA LEU A 1013 150.46 -26.03 -99.49
C LEU A 1013 149.23 -26.94 -99.36
N THR A 1014 149.37 -28.21 -99.75
CA THR A 1014 148.28 -29.20 -99.69
C THR A 1014 147.74 -29.38 -98.27
N LYS A 1015 148.62 -29.35 -97.26
CA LYS A 1015 148.28 -29.58 -95.84
C LYS A 1015 147.42 -28.48 -95.21
N THR A 1016 147.48 -27.26 -95.76
CA THR A 1016 146.76 -26.09 -95.23
C THR A 1016 145.27 -26.10 -95.59
N ARG A 1017 144.92 -26.70 -96.74
CA ARG A 1017 143.55 -26.74 -97.28
C ARG A 1017 142.59 -27.56 -96.40
N ASP A 1018 143.00 -28.75 -95.99
CA ASP A 1018 142.11 -29.69 -95.29
C ASP A 1018 141.71 -29.20 -93.89
N ALA A 1019 142.59 -28.45 -93.21
CA ALA A 1019 142.29 -27.88 -91.90
C ALA A 1019 141.14 -26.84 -91.93
N MET A 1020 141.01 -26.08 -93.03
CA MET A 1020 139.98 -25.04 -93.15
C MET A 1020 138.57 -25.59 -93.39
N LYS A 1021 138.43 -26.84 -93.88
CA LYS A 1021 137.10 -27.41 -94.12
C LYS A 1021 136.36 -27.71 -92.82
N THR A 1022 137.05 -28.32 -91.85
CA THR A 1022 136.43 -28.81 -90.60
C THR A 1022 135.83 -27.70 -89.74
N ALA A 1023 136.37 -26.49 -89.79
CA ALA A 1023 135.86 -25.35 -89.01
C ALA A 1023 134.46 -24.89 -89.46
N THR A 1024 134.19 -24.92 -90.77
CA THR A 1024 132.92 -24.43 -91.35
C THR A 1024 131.74 -25.34 -90.99
N ASP A 1025 131.95 -26.66 -91.02
CA ASP A 1025 130.89 -27.64 -90.75
C ASP A 1025 130.36 -27.55 -89.30
N GLN A 1026 131.21 -27.16 -88.34
CA GLN A 1026 130.82 -27.01 -86.92
C GLN A 1026 129.95 -25.79 -86.65
N ALA A 1027 130.29 -24.63 -87.25
CA ALA A 1027 129.61 -23.36 -86.95
C ALA A 1027 128.15 -23.32 -87.44
N LYS A 1028 127.76 -24.23 -88.34
CA LYS A 1028 126.37 -24.35 -88.83
C LYS A 1028 125.41 -24.88 -87.75
N ALA A 1029 125.86 -25.83 -86.93
CA ALA A 1029 125.00 -26.56 -86.00
C ALA A 1029 124.53 -25.75 -84.78
N GLU A 1030 125.20 -24.64 -84.44
CA GLU A 1030 124.77 -23.76 -83.34
C GLU A 1030 123.55 -22.90 -83.72
N LEU A 1031 123.42 -22.52 -85.00
CA LEU A 1031 122.36 -21.62 -85.48
C LEU A 1031 120.97 -22.26 -85.42
N ASP A 1032 120.84 -23.49 -85.93
CA ASP A 1032 119.53 -24.15 -86.07
C ASP A 1032 118.85 -24.36 -84.69
N LYS A 1033 119.63 -24.56 -83.62
CA LYS A 1033 119.14 -24.76 -82.25
C LYS A 1033 118.52 -23.50 -81.64
N ALA A 1034 119.06 -22.32 -81.96
CA ALA A 1034 118.61 -21.07 -81.36
C ALA A 1034 117.27 -20.57 -81.96
N VAL A 1035 116.94 -20.99 -83.18
CA VAL A 1035 115.67 -20.64 -83.85
C VAL A 1035 114.45 -21.26 -83.15
N THR A 1036 114.56 -22.50 -82.65
CA THR A 1036 113.42 -23.22 -82.04
C THR A 1036 112.93 -22.54 -80.75
N SER A 1037 113.85 -22.14 -79.87
CA SER A 1037 113.52 -21.67 -78.51
C SER A 1037 112.70 -20.37 -78.48
N LEU A 1038 112.75 -19.56 -79.56
CA LEU A 1038 111.95 -18.34 -79.68
C LEU A 1038 110.46 -18.63 -79.94
N ALA A 1039 110.14 -19.70 -80.67
CA ALA A 1039 108.77 -20.02 -81.06
C ALA A 1039 107.90 -20.44 -79.86
N ASP A 1040 108.46 -21.23 -78.94
CA ASP A 1040 107.73 -21.72 -77.76
C ASP A 1040 107.41 -20.59 -76.77
N ALA A 1041 108.32 -19.63 -76.59
CA ALA A 1041 108.15 -18.53 -75.64
C ALA A 1041 107.02 -17.55 -76.02
N GLN A 1042 106.77 -17.33 -77.33
CA GLN A 1042 105.64 -16.51 -77.80
C GLN A 1042 104.29 -17.15 -77.41
N LYS A 1043 104.18 -18.47 -77.58
CA LYS A 1043 102.94 -19.24 -77.39
C LYS A 1043 102.45 -19.24 -75.93
N ALA A 1044 103.36 -19.10 -74.96
CA ALA A 1044 103.02 -19.05 -73.54
C ALA A 1044 102.31 -17.75 -73.15
N LYS A 1045 102.76 -16.60 -73.70
CA LYS A 1045 102.18 -15.28 -73.43
C LYS A 1045 100.69 -15.23 -73.79
N ASP A 1046 100.35 -15.65 -75.00
CA ASP A 1046 99.01 -15.42 -75.57
C ASP A 1046 97.91 -16.16 -74.78
N ALA A 1047 98.25 -17.31 -74.19
CA ALA A 1047 97.38 -18.06 -73.27
C ALA A 1047 97.11 -17.32 -71.94
N ALA A 1048 98.06 -16.52 -71.44
CA ALA A 1048 97.90 -15.76 -70.21
C ALA A 1048 96.98 -14.52 -70.40
N VAL A 1049 96.99 -13.90 -71.58
CA VAL A 1049 96.09 -12.78 -71.93
C VAL A 1049 94.62 -13.20 -71.84
N GLN A 1050 94.29 -14.36 -72.42
CA GLN A 1050 92.92 -14.87 -72.49
C GLN A 1050 92.34 -15.18 -71.10
N ALA A 1051 93.16 -15.73 -70.19
CA ALA A 1051 92.74 -16.05 -68.83
C ALA A 1051 92.29 -14.81 -68.03
N LYS A 1052 92.95 -13.66 -68.20
CA LYS A 1052 92.58 -12.41 -67.52
C LYS A 1052 91.21 -11.90 -67.96
N GLN A 1053 90.94 -11.90 -69.27
CA GLN A 1053 89.68 -11.40 -69.83
C GLN A 1053 88.45 -12.15 -69.28
N THR A 1054 88.56 -13.47 -69.07
CA THR A 1054 87.48 -14.28 -68.47
C THR A 1054 87.23 -13.93 -67.00
N ALA A 1055 88.29 -13.63 -66.23
CA ALA A 1055 88.15 -13.29 -64.82
C ALA A 1055 87.52 -11.89 -64.61
N ASP A 1056 87.94 -10.89 -65.39
CA ASP A 1056 87.37 -9.54 -65.36
C ASP A 1056 85.85 -9.56 -65.65
N GLN A 1057 85.41 -10.36 -66.64
CA GLN A 1057 84.00 -10.53 -66.98
C GLN A 1057 83.19 -11.20 -65.85
N LYS A 1058 83.76 -12.20 -65.17
CA LYS A 1058 83.11 -12.89 -64.05
C LYS A 1058 82.87 -11.94 -62.87
N GLN A 1059 83.81 -11.04 -62.59
CA GLN A 1059 83.67 -10.04 -61.53
C GLN A 1059 82.51 -9.06 -61.82
N ALA A 1060 82.44 -8.53 -63.04
CA ALA A 1060 81.38 -7.59 -63.45
C ALA A 1060 79.96 -8.22 -63.37
N ALA A 1061 79.82 -9.48 -63.76
CA ALA A 1061 78.55 -10.20 -63.69
C ALA A 1061 78.05 -10.37 -62.24
N GLN A 1062 78.95 -10.71 -61.30
CA GLN A 1062 78.59 -10.87 -59.89
C GLN A 1062 78.25 -9.53 -59.22
N GLN A 1063 78.95 -8.44 -59.59
CA GLN A 1063 78.66 -7.10 -59.07
C GLN A 1063 77.23 -6.65 -59.43
N LYS A 1064 76.75 -6.98 -60.64
CA LYS A 1064 75.37 -6.72 -61.07
C LYS A 1064 74.36 -7.52 -60.23
N ALA A 1065 74.59 -8.82 -60.04
CA ALA A 1065 73.71 -9.70 -59.26
C ALA A 1065 73.52 -9.22 -57.81
N LEU A 1066 74.57 -8.67 -57.18
CA LEU A 1066 74.47 -8.04 -55.85
C LEU A 1066 73.53 -6.82 -55.85
N SER A 1067 73.65 -5.92 -56.83
CA SER A 1067 72.77 -4.73 -56.93
C SER A 1067 71.30 -5.09 -57.19
N GLU A 1068 71.03 -6.17 -57.92
CA GLU A 1068 69.67 -6.68 -58.15
C GLU A 1068 69.09 -7.31 -56.87
N ALA A 1069 69.92 -7.97 -56.04
CA ALA A 1069 69.51 -8.48 -54.73
C ALA A 1069 69.22 -7.36 -53.73
N GLU A 1070 70.01 -6.29 -53.71
CA GLU A 1070 69.79 -5.10 -52.88
C GLU A 1070 68.46 -4.40 -53.22
N ALA A 1071 68.16 -4.23 -54.51
CA ALA A 1071 66.88 -3.69 -54.97
C ALA A 1071 65.69 -4.59 -54.56
N ALA A 1072 65.85 -5.92 -54.64
CA ALA A 1072 64.82 -6.88 -54.25
C ALA A 1072 64.53 -6.90 -52.74
N ILE A 1073 65.54 -6.65 -51.89
CA ILE A 1073 65.35 -6.48 -50.45
C ILE A 1073 64.53 -5.22 -50.16
N LYS A 1074 64.89 -4.08 -50.74
CA LYS A 1074 64.19 -2.81 -50.52
C LYS A 1074 62.70 -2.88 -50.91
N ALA A 1075 62.37 -3.65 -51.96
CA ALA A 1075 60.98 -3.92 -52.32
C ALA A 1075 60.25 -4.81 -51.29
N ALA A 1076 60.91 -5.84 -50.77
CA ALA A 1076 60.35 -6.73 -49.73
C ALA A 1076 60.16 -6.01 -48.37
N GLU A 1077 61.06 -5.07 -48.02
CA GLU A 1077 60.91 -4.20 -46.85
C GLU A 1077 59.68 -3.29 -46.97
N GLN A 1078 59.42 -2.75 -48.17
CA GLN A 1078 58.24 -1.92 -48.42
C GLN A 1078 56.91 -2.70 -48.38
N ASP A 1079 56.87 -3.93 -48.93
CA ASP A 1079 55.67 -4.77 -48.81
C ASP A 1079 55.44 -5.22 -47.35
N LEU A 1080 56.49 -5.63 -46.63
CA LEU A 1080 56.41 -5.96 -45.20
C LEU A 1080 55.85 -4.79 -44.38
N ALA A 1081 56.40 -3.58 -44.57
CA ALA A 1081 55.92 -2.38 -43.88
C ALA A 1081 54.44 -2.09 -44.18
N LYS A 1082 54.01 -2.31 -45.43
CA LYS A 1082 52.60 -2.20 -45.81
C LYS A 1082 51.74 -3.26 -45.13
N LYS A 1083 52.14 -4.53 -45.13
CA LYS A 1083 51.37 -5.62 -44.47
C LYS A 1083 51.28 -5.46 -42.96
N GLN A 1084 52.32 -4.91 -42.32
CA GLN A 1084 52.28 -4.55 -40.90
C GLN A 1084 51.34 -3.36 -40.64
N ALA A 1085 51.24 -2.39 -41.55
CA ALA A 1085 50.26 -1.31 -41.48
C ALA A 1085 48.82 -1.82 -41.68
N ASP A 1086 48.58 -2.67 -42.70
CA ASP A 1086 47.29 -3.33 -42.95
C ASP A 1086 46.82 -4.09 -41.69
N ALA A 1087 47.71 -4.87 -41.06
CA ALA A 1087 47.42 -5.59 -39.82
C ALA A 1087 47.11 -4.67 -38.62
N LYS A 1088 47.82 -3.54 -38.50
CA LYS A 1088 47.57 -2.55 -37.44
C LYS A 1088 46.20 -1.88 -37.58
N VAL A 1089 45.74 -1.63 -38.80
CA VAL A 1089 44.38 -1.13 -39.08
C VAL A 1089 43.33 -2.20 -38.74
N ALA A 1090 43.59 -3.48 -39.06
CA ALA A 1090 42.69 -4.56 -38.71
C ALA A 1090 42.57 -4.78 -37.18
N GLU A 1091 43.64 -4.59 -36.41
CA GLU A 1091 43.59 -4.63 -34.93
C GLU A 1091 42.75 -3.48 -34.38
N GLN A 1092 42.85 -2.26 -34.93
CA GLN A 1092 42.00 -1.14 -34.54
C GLN A 1092 40.51 -1.41 -34.87
N ALA A 1093 40.22 -2.01 -36.02
CA ALA A 1093 38.86 -2.41 -36.39
C ALA A 1093 38.28 -3.48 -35.43
N LYS A 1094 39.09 -4.48 -35.05
CA LYS A 1094 38.74 -5.48 -34.02
C LYS A 1094 38.42 -4.80 -32.69
N VAL A 1095 39.31 -3.94 -32.18
CA VAL A 1095 39.11 -3.27 -30.88
C VAL A 1095 37.83 -2.43 -30.86
N ALA A 1096 37.50 -1.74 -31.97
CA ALA A 1096 36.24 -1.03 -32.10
C ALA A 1096 35.01 -1.96 -32.08
N ALA A 1097 35.08 -3.10 -32.79
CA ALA A 1097 34.00 -4.10 -32.79
C ALA A 1097 33.84 -4.81 -31.44
N GLU A 1098 34.93 -5.06 -30.70
CA GLU A 1098 34.91 -5.60 -29.33
C GLU A 1098 34.33 -4.62 -28.31
N ALA A 1099 34.46 -3.31 -28.53
CA ALA A 1099 33.78 -2.29 -27.71
C ALA A 1099 32.27 -2.28 -28.00
N ALA A 1100 31.88 -2.25 -29.27
CA ALA A 1100 30.47 -2.26 -29.68
C ALA A 1100 29.71 -3.53 -29.27
N GLU A 1101 30.38 -4.69 -29.28
CA GLU A 1101 29.79 -5.96 -28.80
C GLU A 1101 29.49 -5.92 -27.29
N LYS A 1102 30.40 -5.36 -26.48
CA LYS A 1102 30.19 -5.18 -25.03
C LYS A 1102 29.06 -4.20 -24.72
N GLU A 1103 28.96 -3.10 -25.47
CA GLU A 1103 27.88 -2.13 -25.32
C GLU A 1103 26.51 -2.76 -25.66
N ALA A 1104 26.41 -3.44 -26.81
CA ALA A 1104 25.20 -4.16 -27.20
C ALA A 1104 24.85 -5.30 -26.22
N GLN A 1105 25.84 -6.01 -25.67
CA GLN A 1105 25.64 -7.01 -24.61
C GLN A 1105 25.08 -6.39 -23.32
N ALA A 1106 25.57 -5.22 -22.91
CA ALA A 1106 25.07 -4.52 -21.72
C ALA A 1106 23.61 -4.06 -21.92
N VAL A 1107 23.29 -3.49 -23.08
CA VAL A 1107 21.92 -3.08 -23.44
C VAL A 1107 20.97 -4.28 -23.48
N ALA A 1108 21.35 -5.39 -24.14
CA ALA A 1108 20.55 -6.61 -24.19
C ALA A 1108 20.32 -7.23 -22.79
N THR A 1109 21.36 -7.22 -21.93
CA THR A 1109 21.26 -7.72 -20.54
C THR A 1109 20.29 -6.87 -19.71
N ASN A 1110 20.35 -5.54 -19.85
CA ASN A 1110 19.45 -4.64 -19.14
C ASN A 1110 17.99 -4.81 -19.63
N ALA A 1111 17.77 -4.87 -20.94
CA ALA A 1111 16.44 -5.05 -21.53
C ALA A 1111 15.80 -6.39 -21.11
N GLU A 1112 16.56 -7.48 -21.06
CA GLU A 1112 16.10 -8.78 -20.57
C GLU A 1112 15.74 -8.78 -19.08
N ASN A 1113 16.47 -8.02 -18.24
CA ASN A 1113 16.13 -7.85 -16.84
C ASN A 1113 14.82 -7.06 -16.67
N VAL A 1114 14.62 -5.98 -17.44
CA VAL A 1114 13.37 -5.21 -17.47
C VAL A 1114 12.19 -6.06 -17.97
N ARG A 1115 12.40 -6.90 -18.99
CA ARG A 1115 11.39 -7.85 -19.49
C ARG A 1115 10.95 -8.82 -18.40
N LYS A 1116 11.89 -9.41 -17.65
CA LYS A 1116 11.61 -10.33 -16.52
C LYS A 1116 10.87 -9.66 -15.36
N ALA A 1117 11.19 -8.41 -15.06
CA ALA A 1117 10.45 -7.63 -14.06
C ALA A 1117 8.98 -7.44 -14.49
N ALA A 1118 8.75 -6.98 -15.71
CA ALA A 1118 7.41 -6.82 -16.27
C ALA A 1118 6.63 -8.16 -16.38
N GLU A 1119 7.32 -9.27 -16.72
CA GLU A 1119 6.76 -10.63 -16.72
C GLU A 1119 6.25 -11.03 -15.32
N THR A 1120 7.04 -10.72 -14.29
CA THR A 1120 6.72 -11.02 -12.89
C THR A 1120 5.55 -10.18 -12.40
N GLU A 1121 5.53 -8.88 -12.71
CA GLU A 1121 4.42 -7.97 -12.37
C GLU A 1121 3.11 -8.39 -13.06
N ALA A 1122 3.15 -8.66 -14.37
CA ALA A 1122 1.98 -9.11 -15.13
C ALA A 1122 1.45 -10.46 -14.59
N THR A 1123 2.33 -11.43 -14.34
CA THR A 1123 1.98 -12.74 -13.77
C THR A 1123 1.34 -12.61 -12.38
N ASN A 1124 1.87 -11.72 -11.53
CA ASN A 1124 1.32 -11.51 -10.19
C ASN A 1124 -0.04 -10.78 -10.23
N ALA A 1125 -0.23 -9.84 -11.16
CA ALA A 1125 -1.52 -9.20 -11.38
C ALA A 1125 -2.56 -10.18 -11.96
N GLU A 1126 -2.17 -11.06 -12.89
CA GLU A 1126 -3.06 -12.09 -13.46
C GLU A 1126 -3.49 -13.12 -12.39
N LYS A 1127 -2.58 -13.51 -11.48
CA LYS A 1127 -2.89 -14.32 -10.29
C LYS A 1127 -3.81 -13.60 -9.29
N ALA A 1128 -3.66 -12.28 -9.12
CA ALA A 1128 -4.53 -11.48 -8.25
C ALA A 1128 -5.95 -11.33 -8.83
N ALA A 1129 -6.06 -11.16 -10.15
CA ALA A 1129 -7.29 -11.04 -10.92
C ALA A 1129 -7.94 -12.38 -11.32
N ALA A 1130 -7.43 -13.51 -10.80
CA ALA A 1130 -8.06 -14.81 -10.92
C ALA A 1130 -9.41 -14.83 -10.17
N PRO A 1131 -10.47 -15.43 -10.74
CA PRO A 1131 -11.80 -15.42 -10.13
C PRO A 1131 -11.81 -16.17 -8.80
N LYS A 1132 -12.39 -15.54 -7.77
CA LYS A 1132 -12.58 -16.10 -6.43
C LYS A 1132 -14.04 -15.98 -6.02
N ASN A 1133 -14.61 -17.05 -5.48
CA ASN A 1133 -15.97 -17.02 -4.99
C ASN A 1133 -16.05 -16.24 -3.67
N ILE A 1134 -16.78 -15.14 -3.68
CA ILE A 1134 -17.03 -14.27 -2.52
C ILE A 1134 -18.51 -14.34 -2.11
N ASN A 1135 -18.81 -14.03 -0.85
CA ASN A 1135 -20.19 -13.90 -0.36
C ASN A 1135 -20.60 -12.43 -0.44
N PHE A 1136 -21.33 -12.05 -1.49
CA PHE A 1136 -21.89 -10.71 -1.62
C PHE A 1136 -23.25 -10.66 -0.93
N THR A 1137 -23.45 -9.65 -0.06
CA THR A 1137 -24.59 -9.60 0.87
C THR A 1137 -25.21 -8.19 1.00
N PRO A 1138 -25.67 -7.54 -0.09
CA PRO A 1138 -26.33 -6.26 0.01
C PRO A 1138 -27.67 -6.39 0.78
N PRO A 1139 -28.08 -5.38 1.57
CA PRO A 1139 -29.43 -5.31 2.09
C PRO A 1139 -30.44 -5.03 0.96
N SER A 1140 -31.72 -5.29 1.18
CA SER A 1140 -32.79 -4.59 0.45
C SER A 1140 -32.88 -3.13 0.87
N THR A 1141 -33.69 -2.34 0.17
CA THR A 1141 -34.31 -1.15 0.77
C THR A 1141 -35.07 -1.52 2.06
N PRO A 1142 -35.23 -0.60 3.03
CA PRO A 1142 -35.98 -0.88 4.25
C PRO A 1142 -37.47 -1.04 3.97
N ILE A 1143 -38.15 -1.79 4.84
CA ILE A 1143 -39.59 -2.01 4.82
C ILE A 1143 -40.14 -1.58 6.19
N VAL A 1144 -40.98 -0.54 6.18
CA VAL A 1144 -41.65 -0.01 7.36
C VAL A 1144 -43.07 -0.60 7.44
N VAL A 1145 -43.39 -1.27 8.55
CA VAL A 1145 -44.66 -1.98 8.78
C VAL A 1145 -45.39 -1.33 9.95
N VAL A 1146 -46.54 -0.73 9.68
CA VAL A 1146 -47.43 -0.15 10.69
C VAL A 1146 -48.52 -1.16 11.02
N VAL A 1147 -48.43 -1.77 12.19
CA VAL A 1147 -49.46 -2.67 12.73
C VAL A 1147 -50.53 -1.86 13.44
N LYS A 1148 -51.77 -1.96 12.94
CA LYS A 1148 -52.97 -1.37 13.53
C LYS A 1148 -53.78 -2.46 14.27
N PRO A 1149 -54.55 -2.12 15.32
CA PRO A 1149 -55.51 -3.05 15.91
C PRO A 1149 -56.51 -3.61 14.87
N ALA A 1150 -57.04 -4.81 15.10
CA ALA A 1150 -58.14 -5.35 14.30
C ALA A 1150 -59.52 -5.00 14.92
N PRO A 1151 -60.44 -4.36 14.19
CA PRO A 1151 -61.80 -4.13 14.67
C PRO A 1151 -62.71 -5.36 14.57
N VAL A 1152 -62.30 -6.41 13.85
CA VAL A 1152 -62.97 -7.71 13.82
C VAL A 1152 -61.94 -8.83 13.78
N LYS A 1153 -62.15 -9.88 14.57
CA LYS A 1153 -61.44 -11.15 14.44
C LYS A 1153 -62.36 -12.14 13.74
N LEU A 1154 -61.85 -12.80 12.70
CA LEU A 1154 -62.58 -13.87 12.02
C LEU A 1154 -62.23 -15.26 12.61
N ALA A 1155 -63.01 -16.27 12.23
CA ALA A 1155 -62.62 -17.68 12.23
C ALA A 1155 -63.20 -18.37 10.99
N ALA A 1156 -62.52 -19.34 10.36
CA ALA A 1156 -63.03 -20.04 9.18
C ALA A 1156 -63.02 -21.56 9.35
N THR A 1157 -64.10 -22.21 8.91
CA THR A 1157 -64.29 -23.67 8.93
C THR A 1157 -64.32 -24.18 7.48
N VAL A 1158 -63.22 -24.79 7.04
CA VAL A 1158 -63.05 -25.33 5.69
C VAL A 1158 -63.43 -26.83 5.68
N PRO A 1159 -64.46 -27.26 4.94
CA PRO A 1159 -64.83 -28.68 4.85
C PRO A 1159 -63.84 -29.49 3.99
N ASP A 1160 -63.97 -30.82 4.04
CA ASP A 1160 -63.25 -31.80 3.21
C ASP A 1160 -61.72 -31.64 3.15
N GLY A 1161 -61.12 -31.05 4.19
CA GLY A 1161 -59.68 -30.75 4.25
C GLY A 1161 -59.22 -29.74 3.19
N GLY A 1162 -60.14 -28.97 2.59
CA GLY A 1162 -59.87 -28.03 1.51
C GLY A 1162 -59.80 -28.65 0.11
N ASN A 1163 -60.11 -29.94 -0.07
CA ASN A 1163 -60.10 -30.55 -1.40
C ASN A 1163 -61.27 -30.01 -2.24
N LEU A 1164 -60.97 -29.37 -3.36
CA LEU A 1164 -61.92 -28.75 -4.28
C LEU A 1164 -61.75 -29.40 -5.66
N LYS A 1165 -62.81 -30.01 -6.18
CA LYS A 1165 -62.79 -30.65 -7.50
C LYS A 1165 -62.77 -29.64 -8.64
N GLN A 1166 -62.09 -29.95 -9.74
CA GLN A 1166 -62.24 -29.27 -11.03
C GLN A 1166 -63.73 -29.20 -11.42
N GLY A 1167 -64.22 -28.01 -11.77
CA GLY A 1167 -65.64 -27.75 -12.04
C GLY A 1167 -66.56 -27.75 -10.80
N GLY A 1168 -66.00 -27.90 -9.59
CA GLY A 1168 -66.74 -28.01 -8.33
C GLY A 1168 -66.78 -26.71 -7.51
N GLN A 1169 -67.40 -26.80 -6.33
CA GLN A 1169 -67.52 -25.72 -5.36
C GLN A 1169 -67.19 -26.18 -3.94
N LEU A 1170 -66.63 -25.28 -3.13
CA LEU A 1170 -66.28 -25.47 -1.72
C LEU A 1170 -66.86 -24.31 -0.90
N GLN A 1171 -67.86 -24.59 -0.06
CA GLN A 1171 -68.47 -23.61 0.82
C GLN A 1171 -67.70 -23.52 2.14
N VAL A 1172 -67.08 -22.37 2.42
CA VAL A 1172 -66.34 -22.12 3.66
C VAL A 1172 -67.17 -21.23 4.58
N LYS A 1173 -67.49 -21.73 5.77
CA LYS A 1173 -68.17 -20.94 6.81
C LYS A 1173 -67.15 -20.03 7.50
N VAL A 1174 -67.54 -18.77 7.72
CA VAL A 1174 -66.70 -17.74 8.32
C VAL A 1174 -67.48 -17.05 9.44
N GLN A 1175 -66.96 -17.13 10.66
CA GLN A 1175 -67.47 -16.41 11.81
C GLN A 1175 -66.77 -15.06 11.98
N ALA A 1176 -67.47 -14.05 12.49
CA ALA A 1176 -66.96 -12.71 12.73
C ALA A 1176 -67.24 -12.26 14.17
N THR A 1177 -66.17 -12.04 14.94
CA THR A 1177 -66.20 -11.49 16.31
C THR A 1177 -65.77 -10.03 16.26
N ARG A 1178 -66.72 -9.10 16.39
CA ARG A 1178 -66.44 -7.65 16.42
C ARG A 1178 -65.73 -7.25 17.71
N GLN A 1179 -64.83 -6.27 17.60
CA GLN A 1179 -63.94 -5.78 18.65
C GLN A 1179 -63.89 -4.24 18.60
N LEU A 1180 -63.27 -3.60 19.61
CA LEU A 1180 -63.05 -2.14 19.67
C LEU A 1180 -64.35 -1.30 19.55
N GLY A 1181 -65.50 -1.84 19.97
CA GLY A 1181 -66.80 -1.18 19.84
C GLY A 1181 -67.34 -1.10 18.41
N SER A 1182 -66.74 -1.79 17.44
CA SER A 1182 -67.18 -1.78 16.06
C SER A 1182 -68.52 -2.51 15.85
N THR A 1183 -69.37 -1.97 14.97
CA THR A 1183 -70.75 -2.45 14.73
C THR A 1183 -71.08 -2.65 13.25
N GLY A 1184 -70.18 -2.32 12.32
CA GLY A 1184 -70.43 -2.39 10.88
C GLY A 1184 -70.55 -3.82 10.32
N PRO A 1185 -71.10 -3.96 9.09
CA PRO A 1185 -71.05 -5.23 8.35
C PRO A 1185 -69.62 -5.59 7.95
N VAL A 1186 -69.39 -6.86 7.62
CA VAL A 1186 -68.08 -7.38 7.19
C VAL A 1186 -68.23 -8.05 5.82
N LYS A 1187 -67.65 -7.45 4.78
CA LYS A 1187 -67.66 -8.00 3.43
C LYS A 1187 -66.54 -9.02 3.26
N LEU A 1188 -66.89 -10.24 2.85
CA LEU A 1188 -65.94 -11.32 2.57
C LEU A 1188 -65.51 -11.31 1.10
N THR A 1189 -64.24 -11.65 0.85
CA THR A 1189 -63.65 -11.79 -0.48
C THR A 1189 -62.57 -12.87 -0.48
N LEU A 1190 -62.26 -13.45 -1.64
CA LEU A 1190 -61.16 -14.39 -1.82
C LEU A 1190 -60.05 -13.76 -2.69
N PRO A 1191 -59.13 -12.96 -2.13
CA PRO A 1191 -57.99 -12.41 -2.85
C PRO A 1191 -57.03 -13.54 -3.30
N LEU A 1192 -56.95 -13.76 -4.60
CA LEU A 1192 -56.12 -14.81 -5.19
C LEU A 1192 -54.62 -14.43 -5.17
N PRO A 1193 -53.71 -15.34 -4.78
CA PRO A 1193 -52.26 -15.14 -4.92
C PRO A 1193 -51.83 -14.97 -6.39
N PRO A 1194 -50.76 -14.18 -6.68
CA PRO A 1194 -50.23 -14.03 -8.04
C PRO A 1194 -49.95 -15.38 -8.72
N GLY A 1195 -50.32 -15.49 -10.00
CA GLY A 1195 -50.18 -16.73 -10.79
C GLY A 1195 -51.31 -17.76 -10.59
N THR A 1196 -52.24 -17.56 -9.64
CA THR A 1196 -53.40 -18.44 -9.46
C THR A 1196 -54.43 -18.23 -10.57
N THR A 1197 -54.77 -19.28 -11.30
CA THR A 1197 -55.79 -19.27 -12.37
C THR A 1197 -56.87 -20.33 -12.11
N GLY A 1198 -58.03 -20.20 -12.77
CA GLY A 1198 -59.11 -21.18 -12.69
C GLY A 1198 -59.89 -21.22 -11.36
N LEU A 1199 -59.69 -20.26 -10.45
CA LEU A 1199 -60.46 -20.13 -9.21
C LEU A 1199 -61.25 -18.81 -9.17
N THR A 1200 -62.44 -18.85 -8.58
CA THR A 1200 -63.26 -17.67 -8.26
C THR A 1200 -63.97 -17.87 -6.92
N ALA A 1201 -64.59 -16.82 -6.39
CA ALA A 1201 -65.52 -16.92 -5.27
C ALA A 1201 -66.65 -15.89 -5.39
N ASP A 1202 -67.74 -16.09 -4.66
CA ASP A 1202 -68.68 -15.03 -4.35
C ASP A 1202 -68.07 -14.01 -3.35
N THR A 1203 -68.76 -12.89 -3.13
CA THR A 1203 -68.33 -11.84 -2.19
C THR A 1203 -69.44 -11.49 -1.19
N PRO A 1204 -69.84 -12.44 -0.32
CA PRO A 1204 -70.95 -12.27 0.60
C PRO A 1204 -70.60 -11.29 1.71
N GLU A 1205 -71.63 -10.72 2.34
CA GLU A 1205 -71.47 -9.81 3.47
C GLU A 1205 -72.07 -10.44 4.73
N ILE A 1206 -71.41 -10.28 5.87
CA ILE A 1206 -71.96 -10.61 7.20
C ILE A 1206 -72.60 -9.33 7.75
N PRO A 1207 -73.93 -9.25 7.89
CA PRO A 1207 -74.63 -8.09 8.43
C PRO A 1207 -74.18 -7.68 9.84
N SER A 1208 -74.45 -6.43 10.23
CA SER A 1208 -74.10 -5.85 11.54
C SER A 1208 -74.68 -6.63 12.74
N ASP A 1209 -75.86 -7.23 12.57
CA ASP A 1209 -76.58 -8.03 13.56
C ASP A 1209 -76.17 -9.52 13.56
N GLN A 1210 -75.39 -9.96 12.56
CA GLN A 1210 -75.01 -11.37 12.37
C GLN A 1210 -73.51 -11.61 12.67
N THR A 1211 -73.19 -12.88 12.96
CA THR A 1211 -71.86 -13.33 13.40
C THR A 1211 -71.28 -14.45 12.55
N GLU A 1212 -71.99 -14.92 11.52
CA GLU A 1212 -71.53 -15.95 10.58
C GLU A 1212 -71.97 -15.60 9.14
N GLY A 1213 -71.15 -15.98 8.16
CA GLY A 1213 -71.51 -16.03 6.74
C GLY A 1213 -70.78 -17.19 6.04
N THR A 1214 -71.14 -17.47 4.78
CA THR A 1214 -70.53 -18.56 3.99
C THR A 1214 -70.05 -18.02 2.65
N ILE A 1215 -68.78 -18.24 2.32
CA ILE A 1215 -68.17 -17.89 1.02
C ILE A 1215 -67.98 -19.15 0.18
N THR A 1216 -68.40 -19.11 -1.09
CA THR A 1216 -68.38 -20.24 -2.02
C THR A 1216 -67.21 -20.10 -2.99
N ILE A 1217 -66.17 -20.89 -2.78
CA ILE A 1217 -65.01 -20.97 -3.69
C ILE A 1217 -65.36 -21.93 -4.84
N THR A 1218 -65.21 -21.50 -6.08
CA THR A 1218 -65.48 -22.30 -7.29
C THR A 1218 -64.19 -22.57 -8.05
N ALA A 1219 -64.02 -23.79 -8.55
CA ALA A 1219 -62.95 -24.14 -9.48
C ALA A 1219 -63.50 -24.37 -10.89
N ALA A 1220 -62.82 -23.84 -11.89
CA ALA A 1220 -63.08 -24.13 -13.30
C ALA A 1220 -62.77 -25.60 -13.65
N ALA A 1221 -63.31 -26.10 -14.75
CA ALA A 1221 -63.08 -27.48 -15.21
C ALA A 1221 -61.63 -27.73 -15.64
N ASP A 1222 -60.88 -26.68 -15.96
CA ASP A 1222 -59.48 -26.65 -16.36
C ASP A 1222 -58.54 -26.09 -15.27
N ALA A 1223 -59.05 -25.84 -14.06
CA ALA A 1223 -58.27 -25.29 -12.94
C ALA A 1223 -57.06 -26.19 -12.60
N PRO A 1224 -55.83 -25.64 -12.44
CA PRO A 1224 -54.63 -26.45 -12.20
C PRO A 1224 -54.73 -27.34 -10.95
N GLU A 1225 -54.39 -28.62 -11.09
CA GLU A 1225 -54.36 -29.58 -9.98
C GLU A 1225 -53.16 -29.30 -9.05
N GLY A 1226 -53.40 -29.20 -7.74
CA GLY A 1226 -52.36 -28.81 -6.77
C GLY A 1226 -52.89 -28.01 -5.57
N ALA A 1227 -52.04 -27.77 -4.57
CA ALA A 1227 -52.38 -26.95 -3.40
C ALA A 1227 -52.19 -25.45 -3.70
N VAL A 1228 -53.16 -24.62 -3.30
CA VAL A 1228 -53.13 -23.16 -3.51
C VAL A 1228 -52.42 -22.51 -2.33
N ASN A 1229 -51.10 -22.32 -2.47
CA ASN A 1229 -50.27 -21.72 -1.44
C ASN A 1229 -50.66 -20.24 -1.19
N ASN A 1230 -50.57 -19.79 0.06
CA ASN A 1230 -50.84 -18.41 0.49
C ASN A 1230 -52.29 -17.92 0.27
N LEU A 1231 -53.27 -18.80 0.03
CA LEU A 1231 -54.68 -18.40 -0.11
C LEU A 1231 -55.26 -17.93 1.22
N VAL A 1232 -56.04 -16.84 1.18
CA VAL A 1232 -56.75 -16.29 2.34
C VAL A 1232 -58.18 -15.91 1.99
N ILE A 1233 -59.09 -16.00 2.96
CA ILE A 1233 -60.37 -15.27 2.91
C ILE A 1233 -60.14 -13.94 3.63
N ARG A 1234 -60.52 -12.83 2.99
CA ARG A 1234 -60.44 -11.49 3.56
C ARG A 1234 -61.81 -10.98 3.96
N GLY A 1235 -61.95 -10.57 5.22
CA GLY A 1235 -63.03 -9.69 5.68
C GLY A 1235 -62.60 -8.22 5.62
N THR A 1236 -63.46 -7.37 5.08
CA THR A 1236 -63.28 -5.92 5.01
C THR A 1236 -64.43 -5.23 5.72
N MET A 1237 -64.14 -4.21 6.56
CA MET A 1237 -65.16 -3.38 7.22
C MET A 1237 -64.71 -1.93 7.36
N GLN A 1238 -65.64 -1.03 7.66
CA GLN A 1238 -65.33 0.38 7.94
C GLN A 1238 -65.30 0.63 9.46
N HIS A 1239 -64.14 1.07 9.96
CA HIS A 1239 -63.90 1.50 11.34
C HIS A 1239 -62.58 2.29 11.35
N ASP A 1240 -62.67 3.62 11.56
CA ASP A 1240 -61.57 4.59 11.42
C ASP A 1240 -60.79 4.48 10.09
N GLY A 1241 -61.53 4.17 9.02
CA GLY A 1241 -61.03 3.86 7.69
C GLY A 1241 -61.46 2.45 7.23
N GLU A 1242 -60.96 2.00 6.09
CA GLU A 1242 -61.14 0.60 5.68
C GLU A 1242 -60.16 -0.29 6.46
N ALA A 1243 -60.70 -1.15 7.30
CA ALA A 1243 -59.96 -2.21 7.98
C ALA A 1243 -60.11 -3.53 7.23
N GLN A 1244 -59.01 -4.25 7.09
CA GLN A 1244 -58.96 -5.54 6.39
C GLN A 1244 -58.32 -6.60 7.29
N VAL A 1245 -58.92 -7.79 7.36
CA VAL A 1245 -58.35 -8.96 8.06
C VAL A 1245 -58.45 -10.20 7.19
N ASP A 1246 -57.41 -11.03 7.21
CA ASP A 1246 -57.24 -12.24 6.42
C ASP A 1246 -57.23 -13.49 7.32
N ILE A 1247 -57.85 -14.58 6.87
CA ILE A 1247 -57.61 -15.93 7.40
C ILE A 1247 -56.96 -16.82 6.35
N PRO A 1248 -55.79 -17.42 6.63
CA PRO A 1248 -55.22 -18.51 5.83
C PRO A 1248 -56.20 -19.68 5.72
N VAL A 1249 -56.50 -20.08 4.49
CA VAL A 1249 -57.29 -21.28 4.19
C VAL A 1249 -56.49 -22.21 3.31
N THR A 1250 -56.57 -23.51 3.58
CA THR A 1250 -56.02 -24.53 2.68
C THR A 1250 -57.07 -24.87 1.65
N VAL A 1251 -56.74 -24.73 0.36
CA VAL A 1251 -57.55 -25.23 -0.76
C VAL A 1251 -56.64 -26.01 -1.70
N LYS A 1252 -57.14 -27.14 -2.22
CA LYS A 1252 -56.41 -28.03 -3.13
C LYS A 1252 -57.26 -28.39 -4.35
N VAL A 1253 -56.75 -27.94 -5.51
CA VAL A 1253 -56.99 -28.45 -6.86
C VAL A 1253 -57.03 -29.99 -6.93
N VAL A 1254 -58.17 -30.68 -7.02
CA VAL A 1254 -58.25 -32.14 -7.26
C VAL A 1254 -59.20 -32.50 -8.42
N LYS A 1255 -59.16 -33.75 -8.88
CA LYS A 1255 -60.08 -34.35 -9.88
C LYS A 1255 -61.27 -35.06 -9.21
#